data_AF-A0A2N9MBT4-F1
#
_entry.id   AF-A0A2N9MBT4-F1
#
_cell.length_a   1.000
_cell.length_b   1.000
_cell.length_c   1.000
_cell.angle_alpha   90.00
_cell.angle_beta   90.00
_cell.angle_gamma   90.00
#
_symmetry.space_group_name_H-M   'P 1'
#
loop_
_entity.id
_entity.type
_entity.pdbx_description
1 polymer ?
#
loop_
_entity_poly.entity_id
_entity_poly.type
_entity_poly.pdbx_seq_one_letter_code
_entity_poly.pdbx_strand_id
1 'polypeptide(L)'
;MYVIGNKWFATSTSKHADLTFVAVGLGNTILLNMKTGIKSIGIVAALPLIMFASGAAKPQGTLVADSFRHYTEQFNRNDVDGVTNYVANSSAWAWLRENIPLFECSDKALEEMYYFRWWTFRKHISETPKGFVVTEFLPPVPWAGESNTISCAAAHHFYEGRWLRDRKYLADYARFWFRKGGDPRRYSFAAADALRAWSLVTQDQYLTADLLPELVANYEAWEKTHQDPNGLFWQIDDRDGMEFSIGGSGYRPTINSYQFGDAMAISEIAGWAFPRRNDLLVEYRAKAEKLRSLVETKLWDETASFYETMPRGGGRSLAGVRELVGYVPWYFDLPNPGREAAWKQLLDPQGFLAPYGPTTAERRSPRFLFTNPHECLWNGPSWPFATSQTLTAMANLLNHYRQPYVTKRDYLELLRTYARSQHLKLPDGRVIPFIDEDLNADSGEWLARDQLSRMAAAQQLQKGGAERGRDYNHSTFNDLIITGLVGLRPRADDWLEVNPLVPDGALEYFCLDNVRYRDRDVTILYDRTGAHYGKGRGLHVYANGSEIGAAAGLTWLMAKLPSSEGGWIKYDGNPLIGGGKLGTVFDIAVLHEAGKYRMWGSWRPKGSLALFESKDGIHWSDPTVVLSPNPATDWEANINRPSVLHRADGYHLWYTGQARGKSWIGYATSPNGLVWTRRSDKPVLSPELPWEKTSLMCPNVLWDERAKLFQMWYSGGDQYEPDAIGYATSPDGLTWTKHPDNPVLKPDPRNVYEQYKVAGAQVLHWKDWYYAVYIGYRDMDHAQISMARSRDGLTNWERHPRNPVIRPGQDDFDQDACYKPYMIFDGKQWVLWYNGRHGSLEQIALALHAGEDLGFTH
;
A
#
# COMPACT_ATOMS: atom_id res chain seq x y z
N MET A 1 -20.84 -28.57 -17.53
CA MET A 1 -21.81 -29.68 -17.49
C MET A 1 -22.98 -29.27 -16.62
N TYR A 2 -24.19 -29.21 -17.20
CA TYR A 2 -25.48 -29.43 -16.54
C TYR A 2 -26.40 -30.10 -17.58
N VAL A 3 -27.26 -31.02 -17.12
CA VAL A 3 -28.03 -31.99 -17.93
C VAL A 3 -29.53 -31.80 -17.73
N ILE A 4 -30.32 -31.98 -18.80
CA ILE A 4 -31.75 -32.30 -18.74
C ILE A 4 -32.03 -33.54 -19.62
N GLY A 5 -32.45 -34.65 -18.99
CA GLY A 5 -33.44 -35.63 -19.48
C GLY A 5 -33.23 -36.49 -20.74
N ASN A 6 -32.76 -37.73 -20.53
CA ASN A 6 -33.13 -39.02 -21.17
C ASN A 6 -33.31 -39.17 -22.70
N LYS A 7 -32.21 -39.44 -23.43
CA LYS A 7 -32.02 -40.60 -24.36
C LYS A 7 -30.60 -40.56 -24.98
N TRP A 8 -30.09 -41.76 -25.31
CA TRP A 8 -28.67 -42.10 -25.54
C TRP A 8 -28.28 -42.31 -27.04
N PHE A 9 -26.96 -42.43 -27.27
CA PHE A 9 -26.19 -43.01 -28.41
C PHE A 9 -25.75 -42.05 -29.56
N ALA A 10 -24.57 -42.11 -30.21
CA ALA A 10 -23.31 -42.87 -30.07
C ALA A 10 -22.16 -42.29 -30.97
N THR A 11 -20.91 -42.51 -30.53
CA THR A 11 -19.63 -42.81 -31.25
C THR A 11 -19.06 -42.02 -32.44
N SER A 12 -17.83 -41.50 -32.20
CA SER A 12 -16.57 -41.48 -32.98
C SER A 12 -16.53 -41.20 -34.50
N THR A 13 -15.62 -40.31 -34.92
CA THR A 13 -14.29 -40.67 -35.49
C THR A 13 -13.45 -39.44 -35.86
N SER A 14 -12.12 -39.64 -35.81
CA SER A 14 -10.97 -38.77 -36.07
C SER A 14 -10.84 -38.22 -37.50
N LYS A 15 -10.06 -37.12 -37.68
CA LYS A 15 -8.82 -37.13 -38.50
C LYS A 15 -7.97 -35.83 -38.43
N HIS A 16 -6.66 -36.09 -38.32
CA HIS A 16 -5.40 -35.35 -38.46
C HIS A 16 -5.29 -34.04 -39.27
N ALA A 17 -4.33 -33.20 -38.85
CA ALA A 17 -3.12 -32.88 -39.64
C ALA A 17 -1.94 -32.48 -38.73
N ASP A 18 -0.84 -33.23 -38.78
CA ASP A 18 0.47 -32.96 -38.18
C ASP A 18 1.38 -32.18 -39.14
N LEU A 19 2.31 -31.38 -38.59
CA LEU A 19 3.47 -30.86 -39.31
C LEU A 19 4.72 -31.05 -38.43
N THR A 20 5.60 -31.93 -38.90
CA THR A 20 6.89 -32.28 -38.29
C THR A 20 8.02 -31.55 -39.04
N PHE A 21 8.99 -30.97 -38.32
CA PHE A 21 10.28 -30.59 -38.89
C PHE A 21 11.36 -31.55 -38.39
N VAL A 22 12.09 -32.13 -39.34
CA VAL A 22 13.26 -33.00 -39.13
C VAL A 22 14.52 -32.13 -39.25
N ALA A 23 15.44 -32.24 -38.30
CA ALA A 23 16.80 -31.72 -38.39
C ALA A 23 17.76 -32.88 -38.72
N VAL A 24 18.54 -32.72 -39.79
CA VAL A 24 19.65 -33.60 -40.17
C VAL A 24 20.95 -32.86 -39.86
N GLY A 25 21.83 -33.49 -39.08
CA GLY A 25 23.18 -33.02 -38.78
C GLY A 25 24.22 -33.48 -39.79
N LEU A 26 25.44 -32.91 -39.63
CA LEU A 26 26.79 -33.26 -40.13
C LEU A 26 27.52 -31.92 -40.28
N GLY A 27 28.76 -31.67 -39.86
CA GLY A 27 29.86 -32.48 -39.37
C GLY A 27 31.17 -31.76 -39.75
N ASN A 28 32.04 -31.57 -38.77
CA ASN A 28 33.51 -31.58 -38.86
C ASN A 28 34.34 -30.59 -39.74
N THR A 29 35.08 -29.74 -39.01
CA THR A 29 36.57 -29.66 -38.93
C THR A 29 37.44 -29.04 -40.06
N ILE A 30 38.45 -28.27 -39.61
CA ILE A 30 39.86 -28.17 -40.08
C ILE A 30 40.37 -26.84 -40.71
N LEU A 31 41.24 -26.20 -39.90
CA LEU A 31 42.56 -25.55 -40.14
C LEU A 31 42.80 -24.40 -41.15
N LEU A 32 43.53 -23.38 -40.61
CA LEU A 32 44.76 -22.69 -41.07
C LEU A 32 44.99 -22.48 -42.59
N ASN A 33 45.51 -21.35 -43.12
CA ASN A 33 46.60 -20.51 -42.65
C ASN A 33 46.79 -19.29 -43.59
N MET A 34 47.46 -18.24 -43.07
CA MET A 34 48.43 -17.33 -43.72
C MET A 34 48.05 -16.33 -44.85
N LYS A 35 48.21 -15.05 -44.46
CA LYS A 35 49.18 -14.02 -44.96
C LYS A 35 48.81 -13.10 -46.15
N THR A 36 49.20 -11.83 -45.91
CA THR A 36 49.43 -10.68 -46.80
C THR A 36 48.19 -10.08 -47.46
N GLY A 37 47.93 -8.77 -47.52
CA GLY A 37 48.69 -7.56 -47.24
C GLY A 37 48.15 -6.46 -48.18
N ILE A 38 48.09 -5.22 -47.69
CA ILE A 38 47.88 -3.95 -48.42
C ILE A 38 46.43 -3.42 -48.55
N LYS A 39 46.20 -2.35 -47.76
CA LYS A 39 45.48 -1.09 -48.00
C LYS A 39 44.47 -1.03 -49.15
N SER A 40 43.20 -0.72 -48.82
CA SER A 40 42.48 0.50 -49.22
C SER A 40 41.04 0.50 -48.70
N ILE A 41 40.55 1.68 -48.33
CA ILE A 41 39.25 1.98 -47.74
C ILE A 41 38.15 1.88 -48.80
N GLY A 42 37.02 1.23 -48.48
CA GLY A 42 35.82 1.24 -49.34
C GLY A 42 34.70 0.32 -48.89
N ILE A 43 33.80 0.86 -48.05
CA ILE A 43 32.35 0.57 -47.95
C ILE A 43 31.92 -0.91 -48.03
N VAL A 44 31.57 -1.50 -46.88
CA VAL A 44 30.69 -2.68 -46.80
C VAL A 44 29.59 -2.42 -45.78
N ALA A 45 28.35 -2.59 -46.24
CA ALA A 45 27.14 -2.54 -45.44
C ALA A 45 27.22 -3.52 -44.26
N ALA A 46 27.07 -3.00 -43.05
CA ALA A 46 26.87 -3.82 -41.86
C ALA A 46 25.41 -4.27 -41.82
N LEU A 47 25.17 -5.56 -42.08
CA LEU A 47 23.98 -6.25 -41.57
C LEU A 47 24.01 -6.16 -40.04
N PRO A 48 22.90 -5.81 -39.37
CA PRO A 48 22.87 -5.85 -37.92
C PRO A 48 22.93 -7.31 -37.46
N LEU A 49 23.96 -7.63 -36.67
CA LEU A 49 23.97 -8.79 -35.80
C LEU A 49 22.75 -8.66 -34.88
N ILE A 50 21.75 -9.51 -35.05
CA ILE A 50 20.68 -9.67 -34.08
C ILE A 50 21.31 -10.33 -32.85
N MET A 51 21.78 -9.51 -31.91
CA MET A 51 21.96 -9.95 -30.54
C MET A 51 20.56 -10.28 -30.01
N PHE A 52 20.34 -11.55 -29.68
CA PHE A 52 19.27 -11.92 -28.76
C PHE A 52 19.58 -11.28 -27.41
N ALA A 53 19.10 -10.05 -27.21
CA ALA A 53 19.01 -9.45 -25.90
C ALA A 53 17.90 -10.19 -25.14
N SER A 54 18.26 -11.25 -24.41
CA SER A 54 17.42 -11.74 -23.31
C SER A 54 17.55 -10.74 -22.16
N GLY A 55 16.97 -9.55 -22.33
CA GLY A 55 16.63 -8.69 -21.23
C GLY A 55 15.28 -9.16 -20.72
N ALA A 56 15.23 -9.70 -19.50
CA ALA A 56 13.97 -9.72 -18.76
C ALA A 56 13.56 -8.25 -18.59
N ALA A 57 12.70 -7.77 -19.48
CA ALA A 57 12.13 -6.45 -19.37
C ALA A 57 11.38 -6.40 -18.03
N LYS A 58 11.65 -5.37 -17.23
CA LYS A 58 10.75 -5.00 -16.13
C LYS A 58 9.32 -5.03 -16.71
N PRO A 59 8.32 -5.61 -16.04
CA PRO A 59 6.93 -5.46 -16.48
C PRO A 59 6.66 -3.97 -16.58
N GLN A 60 6.69 -3.45 -17.80
CA GLN A 60 6.45 -2.05 -18.08
C GLN A 60 4.96 -1.87 -17.84
N GLY A 61 4.59 -0.87 -17.05
CA GLY A 61 3.18 -0.49 -16.91
C GLY A 61 2.52 -0.36 -18.30
N THR A 62 1.21 -0.51 -18.34
CA THR A 62 0.44 -0.27 -19.57
C THR A 62 0.71 1.13 -20.12
N LEU A 63 0.91 2.11 -19.23
CA LEU A 63 1.24 3.48 -19.57
C LEU A 63 2.76 3.72 -19.56
N VAL A 64 3.25 4.40 -20.61
CA VAL A 64 4.66 4.81 -20.71
C VAL A 64 4.83 6.15 -20.02
N ALA A 65 5.41 6.17 -18.82
CA ALA A 65 5.48 7.38 -18.00
C ALA A 65 5.91 8.65 -18.76
N ASP A 66 7.00 8.61 -19.52
CA ASP A 66 7.53 9.80 -20.20
C ASP A 66 6.59 10.40 -21.27
N SER A 67 5.51 9.71 -21.69
CA SER A 67 4.48 10.30 -22.55
C SER A 67 3.73 11.45 -21.87
N PHE A 68 3.70 11.49 -20.54
CA PHE A 68 2.97 12.52 -19.76
C PHE A 68 3.87 13.68 -19.29
N ARG A 69 5.18 13.63 -19.58
CA ARG A 69 6.14 14.68 -19.21
C ARG A 69 5.71 16.07 -19.70
N HIS A 70 5.10 16.12 -20.88
CA HIS A 70 4.68 17.36 -21.54
C HIS A 70 3.76 18.23 -20.67
N TYR A 71 2.90 17.63 -19.82
CA TYR A 71 2.06 18.35 -18.88
C TYR A 71 2.88 19.19 -17.91
N THR A 72 3.85 18.57 -17.22
CA THR A 72 4.71 19.29 -16.28
C THR A 72 5.54 20.40 -16.95
N GLU A 73 6.00 20.17 -18.18
CA GLU A 73 6.75 21.17 -18.93
C GLU A 73 5.87 22.36 -19.30
N GLN A 74 4.59 22.13 -19.61
CA GLN A 74 3.60 23.18 -19.85
C GLN A 74 3.29 23.96 -18.58
N PHE A 75 3.05 23.29 -17.46
CA PHE A 75 2.76 23.96 -16.18
C PHE A 75 3.95 24.80 -15.71
N ASN A 76 5.16 24.25 -15.78
CA ASN A 76 6.39 24.97 -15.44
C ASN A 76 6.60 26.23 -16.30
N ARG A 77 6.17 26.25 -17.57
CA ARG A 77 6.26 27.45 -18.43
C ARG A 77 5.25 28.54 -18.03
N ASN A 78 4.13 28.15 -17.42
CA ASN A 78 3.07 29.06 -17.01
C ASN A 78 3.18 29.48 -15.53
N ASP A 79 4.06 28.84 -14.78
CA ASP A 79 4.35 29.19 -13.39
C ASP A 79 5.34 30.36 -13.30
N VAL A 80 4.81 31.54 -13.00
CA VAL A 80 5.53 32.81 -13.08
C VAL A 80 6.23 33.23 -11.77
N ASP A 81 5.84 32.69 -10.63
CA ASP A 81 6.50 32.97 -9.36
C ASP A 81 7.54 31.91 -8.97
N GLY A 82 7.40 30.68 -9.50
CA GLY A 82 8.30 29.57 -9.27
C GLY A 82 8.36 29.11 -7.82
N VAL A 83 7.37 29.47 -6.99
CA VAL A 83 7.38 29.18 -5.55
C VAL A 83 7.17 27.69 -5.32
N THR A 84 8.10 27.08 -4.59
CA THR A 84 8.08 25.66 -4.21
C THR A 84 8.73 25.46 -2.85
N ASN A 85 8.29 24.47 -2.08
CA ASN A 85 8.99 24.01 -0.87
C ASN A 85 10.05 22.95 -1.21
N TYR A 86 9.74 21.69 -0.90
CA TYR A 86 10.44 20.43 -1.17
C TYR A 86 11.23 20.37 -2.47
N VAL A 87 10.44 20.38 -3.53
CA VAL A 87 10.84 19.93 -4.83
C VAL A 87 10.63 21.11 -5.79
N ALA A 88 11.69 21.55 -6.48
CA ALA A 88 11.67 22.67 -7.41
C ALA A 88 11.12 22.27 -8.80
N ASN A 89 10.48 23.18 -9.55
CA ASN A 89 9.86 22.89 -10.85
C ASN A 89 10.75 22.13 -11.85
N SER A 90 12.05 22.41 -11.87
CA SER A 90 13.04 21.70 -12.70
C SER A 90 13.09 20.18 -12.45
N SER A 91 12.70 19.75 -11.25
CA SER A 91 12.67 18.34 -10.82
C SER A 91 11.25 17.78 -10.71
N ALA A 92 10.22 18.53 -11.14
CA ALA A 92 8.81 18.14 -10.97
C ALA A 92 8.51 16.80 -11.66
N TRP A 93 8.85 16.65 -12.94
CA TRP A 93 8.58 15.39 -13.65
C TRP A 93 9.31 14.20 -13.04
N ALA A 94 10.59 14.35 -12.71
CA ALA A 94 11.38 13.26 -12.12
C ALA A 94 10.73 12.75 -10.83
N TRP A 95 10.30 13.69 -9.97
CA TRP A 95 9.60 13.35 -8.74
C TRP A 95 8.21 12.74 -9.00
N LEU A 96 7.40 13.33 -9.88
CA LEU A 96 6.07 12.79 -10.22
C LEU A 96 6.18 11.36 -10.76
N ARG A 97 7.04 11.13 -11.74
CA ARG A 97 7.28 9.81 -12.34
C ARG A 97 7.57 8.72 -11.31
N GLU A 98 8.26 9.07 -10.21
CA GLU A 98 8.61 8.15 -9.14
C GLU A 98 7.51 7.97 -8.09
N ASN A 99 6.62 8.95 -7.93
CA ASN A 99 5.73 9.02 -6.78
C ASN A 99 4.23 8.92 -7.10
N ILE A 100 3.76 9.27 -8.30
CA ILE A 100 2.33 9.29 -8.60
C ILE A 100 1.88 8.05 -9.39
N PRO A 101 0.61 7.62 -9.25
CA PRO A 101 -0.02 6.82 -10.27
C PRO A 101 -0.11 7.61 -11.59
N LEU A 102 -0.14 6.91 -12.71
CA LEU A 102 -0.33 7.50 -14.02
C LEU A 102 -1.80 7.35 -14.43
N PHE A 103 -2.34 8.34 -15.14
CA PHE A 103 -3.72 8.32 -15.58
C PHE A 103 -3.84 8.81 -17.02
N GLU A 104 -4.51 8.01 -17.85
CA GLU A 104 -4.92 8.41 -19.19
C GLU A 104 -6.43 8.21 -19.34
N CYS A 105 -7.13 9.11 -20.02
CA CYS A 105 -8.50 8.88 -20.45
C CYS A 105 -8.87 9.64 -21.72
N SER A 106 -10.02 9.29 -22.29
CA SER A 106 -10.54 9.96 -23.49
C SER A 106 -11.04 11.39 -23.26
N ASP A 107 -11.15 11.83 -22.00
CA ASP A 107 -11.53 13.20 -21.62
C ASP A 107 -10.29 13.99 -21.18
N LYS A 108 -9.71 14.72 -22.13
CA LYS A 108 -8.41 15.38 -21.92
C LYS A 108 -8.42 16.52 -20.91
N ALA A 109 -9.57 17.06 -20.55
CA ALA A 109 -9.67 18.03 -19.45
C ALA A 109 -9.49 17.36 -18.08
N LEU A 110 -10.04 16.14 -17.90
CA LEU A 110 -9.81 15.35 -16.69
C LEU A 110 -8.35 14.89 -16.59
N GLU A 111 -7.77 14.48 -17.73
CA GLU A 111 -6.35 14.07 -17.80
C GLU A 111 -5.39 15.22 -17.48
N GLU A 112 -5.55 16.39 -18.11
CA GLU A 112 -4.72 17.57 -17.81
C GLU A 112 -4.80 17.94 -16.33
N MET A 113 -6.01 17.96 -15.78
CA MET A 113 -6.23 18.34 -14.39
C MET A 113 -5.64 17.32 -13.41
N TYR A 114 -5.63 16.03 -13.77
CA TYR A 114 -5.00 14.99 -12.96
C TYR A 114 -3.51 15.29 -12.73
N TYR A 115 -2.79 15.60 -13.81
CA TYR A 115 -1.36 15.93 -13.73
C TYR A 115 -1.12 17.30 -13.11
N PHE A 116 -1.98 18.29 -13.36
CA PHE A 116 -1.87 19.60 -12.72
C PHE A 116 -1.99 19.51 -11.21
N ARG A 117 -2.97 18.74 -10.71
CA ARG A 117 -3.21 18.58 -9.27
C ARG A 117 -2.12 17.81 -8.54
N TRP A 118 -1.45 16.87 -9.22
CA TRP A 118 -0.24 16.26 -8.66
C TRP A 118 0.96 17.21 -8.67
N TRP A 119 1.10 18.01 -9.74
CA TRP A 119 2.14 19.01 -9.85
C TRP A 119 2.01 20.08 -8.76
N THR A 120 0.79 20.55 -8.44
CA THR A 120 0.55 21.48 -7.33
C THR A 120 0.76 20.82 -5.98
N PHE A 121 0.19 19.63 -5.72
CA PHE A 121 0.37 18.92 -4.43
C PHE A 121 1.86 18.76 -4.06
N ARG A 122 2.72 18.44 -5.04
CA ARG A 122 4.18 18.34 -4.81
C ARG A 122 4.78 19.63 -4.23
N LYS A 123 4.34 20.81 -4.69
CA LYS A 123 4.87 22.10 -4.20
C LYS A 123 4.67 22.27 -2.70
N HIS A 124 3.64 21.63 -2.14
CA HIS A 124 3.28 21.72 -0.73
C HIS A 124 4.03 20.75 0.18
N ILE A 125 4.76 19.77 -0.37
CA ILE A 125 5.63 18.91 0.43
C ILE A 125 6.81 19.75 0.92
N SER A 126 6.93 19.91 2.24
CA SER A 126 7.98 20.69 2.88
C SER A 126 8.80 19.81 3.80
N GLU A 127 10.12 19.83 3.65
CA GLU A 127 11.04 19.21 4.59
C GLU A 127 11.27 20.16 5.78
N THR A 128 11.23 19.61 7.00
CA THR A 128 11.45 20.38 8.24
C THR A 128 12.40 19.61 9.15
N PRO A 129 12.99 20.24 10.19
CA PRO A 129 13.75 19.53 11.20
C PRO A 129 12.98 18.41 11.93
N LYS A 130 11.65 18.39 11.79
CA LYS A 130 10.74 17.42 12.41
C LYS A 130 10.23 16.36 11.42
N GLY A 131 10.76 16.34 10.20
CA GLY A 131 10.32 15.46 9.10
C GLY A 131 9.48 16.22 8.08
N PHE A 132 8.93 15.50 7.11
CA PHE A 132 8.08 16.09 6.08
C PHE A 132 6.71 16.52 6.62
N VAL A 133 6.22 17.66 6.13
CA VAL A 133 4.86 18.14 6.31
C VAL A 133 4.25 18.53 4.96
N VAL A 134 2.92 18.64 4.92
CA VAL A 134 2.18 19.16 3.76
C VAL A 134 1.57 20.50 4.14
N THR A 135 1.88 21.54 3.37
CA THR A 135 1.34 22.90 3.58
C THR A 135 0.00 23.09 2.86
N GLU A 136 -0.77 24.09 3.29
CA GLU A 136 -2.04 24.48 2.67
C GLU A 136 -1.84 25.69 1.74
N PHE A 137 -1.23 26.76 2.27
CA PHE A 137 -0.72 27.90 1.51
C PHE A 137 0.78 27.72 1.25
N LEU A 138 1.24 28.11 0.05
CA LEU A 138 2.68 28.21 -0.24
C LEU A 138 3.34 29.38 0.49
N PRO A 139 2.82 30.63 0.41
CA PRO A 139 3.38 31.70 1.20
C PRO A 139 3.08 31.50 2.70
N PRO A 140 3.94 32.02 3.59
CA PRO A 140 3.62 32.09 5.01
C PRO A 140 2.37 32.94 5.25
N VAL A 141 1.42 32.41 6.01
CA VAL A 141 0.21 33.12 6.43
C VAL A 141 0.19 33.27 7.95
N PRO A 142 -0.31 34.38 8.51
CA PRO A 142 -0.17 34.69 9.94
C PRO A 142 -0.97 33.76 10.87
N TRP A 143 -1.95 33.01 10.35
CA TRP A 143 -2.73 32.04 11.11
C TRP A 143 -2.18 30.61 11.04
N ALA A 144 -1.11 30.37 10.27
CA ALA A 144 -0.50 29.05 10.19
C ALA A 144 0.14 28.63 11.52
N GLY A 145 0.21 27.32 11.72
CA GLY A 145 0.93 26.70 12.82
C GLY A 145 2.43 26.61 12.54
N GLU A 146 3.09 25.76 13.33
CA GLU A 146 4.51 25.47 13.13
C GLU A 146 4.78 24.95 11.70
N SER A 147 5.89 25.36 11.10
CA SER A 147 6.29 24.96 9.74
C SER A 147 5.24 25.29 8.66
N ASN A 148 4.49 26.38 8.83
CA ASN A 148 3.42 26.83 7.93
C ASN A 148 2.29 25.80 7.72
N THR A 149 2.05 24.93 8.71
CA THR A 149 1.02 23.89 8.64
C THR A 149 -0.34 24.40 9.12
N ILE A 150 -1.41 23.95 8.50
CA ILE A 150 -2.80 24.29 8.86
C ILE A 150 -3.61 23.00 8.86
N SER A 151 -4.37 22.74 9.93
CA SER A 151 -5.08 21.48 10.09
C SER A 151 -6.39 21.41 9.30
N CYS A 152 -6.85 22.52 8.72
CA CYS A 152 -8.14 22.65 8.05
C CYS A 152 -8.31 21.61 6.93
N ALA A 153 -7.42 21.59 5.95
CA ALA A 153 -7.44 20.60 4.87
C ALA A 153 -6.56 19.37 5.13
N ALA A 154 -6.08 19.13 6.36
CA ALA A 154 -5.18 18.01 6.63
C ALA A 154 -5.79 16.65 6.22
N ALA A 155 -7.09 16.43 6.42
CA ALA A 155 -7.77 15.22 5.94
C ALA A 155 -7.72 15.12 4.40
N HIS A 156 -7.96 16.20 3.68
CA HIS A 156 -7.81 16.23 2.22
C HIS A 156 -6.38 15.93 1.78
N HIS A 157 -5.37 16.44 2.51
CA HIS A 157 -3.96 16.14 2.21
C HIS A 157 -3.64 14.65 2.33
N PHE A 158 -4.17 13.96 3.35
CA PHE A 158 -4.01 12.52 3.50
C PHE A 158 -4.78 11.74 2.43
N TYR A 159 -6.02 12.13 2.12
CA TYR A 159 -6.83 11.47 1.09
C TYR A 159 -6.24 11.64 -0.32
N GLU A 160 -5.67 12.79 -0.65
CA GLU A 160 -4.96 12.99 -1.91
C GLU A 160 -3.61 12.27 -1.87
N GLY A 161 -2.79 12.53 -0.84
CA GLY A 161 -1.41 12.05 -0.77
C GLY A 161 -1.25 10.55 -0.50
N ARG A 162 -2.29 9.82 -0.06
CA ARG A 162 -2.20 8.36 0.19
C ARG A 162 -1.84 7.54 -1.04
N TRP A 163 -2.00 8.13 -2.22
CA TRP A 163 -1.65 7.51 -3.50
C TRP A 163 -0.18 7.71 -3.89
N LEU A 164 0.58 8.50 -3.11
CA LEU A 164 2.02 8.62 -3.31
C LEU A 164 2.72 7.30 -3.00
N ARG A 165 3.63 6.88 -3.89
CA ARG A 165 4.39 5.63 -3.76
C ARG A 165 5.36 5.68 -2.56
N ASP A 166 6.04 6.81 -2.35
CA ASP A 166 6.91 7.01 -1.19
C ASP A 166 6.08 7.46 0.03
N ARG A 167 5.96 6.54 0.98
CA ARG A 167 5.14 6.70 2.18
C ARG A 167 5.72 7.70 3.17
N LYS A 168 7.02 8.04 3.07
CA LYS A 168 7.71 8.84 4.08
C LYS A 168 7.06 10.21 4.29
N TYR A 169 6.53 10.81 3.21
CA TYR A 169 5.94 12.15 3.27
C TYR A 169 4.76 12.20 4.23
N LEU A 170 3.80 11.27 4.09
CA LEU A 170 2.63 11.21 4.96
C LEU A 170 2.90 10.52 6.29
N ALA A 171 3.86 9.59 6.35
CA ALA A 171 4.27 8.98 7.62
C ALA A 171 4.88 10.00 8.58
N ASP A 172 5.74 10.90 8.08
CA ASP A 172 6.28 11.99 8.88
C ASP A 172 5.21 13.02 9.23
N TYR A 173 4.32 13.34 8.29
CA TYR A 173 3.23 14.29 8.51
C TYR A 173 2.24 13.79 9.59
N ALA A 174 1.93 12.50 9.61
CA ALA A 174 1.13 11.86 10.66
C ALA A 174 1.81 12.00 12.04
N ARG A 175 3.11 11.70 12.13
CA ARG A 175 3.88 11.89 13.38
C ARG A 175 3.97 13.37 13.78
N PHE A 176 4.05 14.28 12.82
CA PHE A 176 4.11 15.70 13.08
C PHE A 176 2.88 16.20 13.84
N TRP A 177 1.69 15.85 13.37
CA TRP A 177 0.42 16.27 13.98
C TRP A 177 0.28 15.84 15.44
N PHE A 178 0.76 14.66 15.80
CA PHE A 178 0.49 14.07 17.11
C PHE A 178 1.67 14.04 18.08
N ARG A 179 2.91 14.06 17.57
CA ARG A 179 4.12 13.89 18.39
C ARG A 179 5.18 14.97 18.19
N LYS A 180 5.05 15.81 17.16
CA LYS A 180 6.10 16.82 16.84
C LYS A 180 5.56 18.25 16.72
N GLY A 181 4.49 18.61 17.41
CA GLY A 181 4.10 20.02 17.59
C GLY A 181 3.06 20.55 16.60
N GLY A 182 2.46 19.68 15.78
CA GLY A 182 1.25 20.05 15.07
C GLY A 182 0.08 20.35 16.03
N ASP A 183 -0.87 21.14 15.54
CA ASP A 183 -2.05 21.58 16.27
C ASP A 183 -3.32 21.02 15.60
N PRO A 184 -3.62 19.71 15.77
CA PRO A 184 -4.66 19.03 14.99
C PRO A 184 -6.08 19.47 15.34
N ARG A 185 -6.27 20.37 16.32
CA ARG A 185 -7.58 20.88 16.76
C ARG A 185 -7.80 22.35 16.50
N ARG A 186 -6.87 23.02 15.80
CA ARG A 186 -7.05 24.43 15.40
C ARG A 186 -8.26 24.63 14.48
N TYR A 187 -8.44 23.65 13.60
CA TYR A 187 -9.61 23.48 12.75
C TYR A 187 -10.13 22.05 12.90
N SER A 188 -11.39 21.86 12.56
CA SER A 188 -12.02 20.55 12.49
C SER A 188 -11.26 19.63 11.54
N PHE A 189 -10.75 18.51 12.04
CA PHE A 189 -9.92 17.56 11.30
C PHE A 189 -10.28 16.12 11.71
N ALA A 190 -10.84 15.34 10.78
CA ALA A 190 -11.13 13.91 10.93
C ALA A 190 -9.83 13.08 10.82
N ALA A 191 -8.99 13.15 11.85
CA ALA A 191 -7.62 12.67 11.76
C ALA A 191 -7.49 11.15 11.82
N ALA A 192 -8.30 10.48 12.64
CA ALA A 192 -8.25 9.02 12.73
C ALA A 192 -8.80 8.38 11.45
N ASP A 193 -9.87 8.95 10.87
CA ASP A 193 -10.37 8.51 9.56
C ASP A 193 -9.33 8.69 8.45
N ALA A 194 -8.65 9.84 8.41
CA ALA A 194 -7.61 10.11 7.43
C ALA A 194 -6.43 9.12 7.52
N LEU A 195 -5.93 8.83 8.73
CA LEU A 195 -4.85 7.86 8.95
C LEU A 195 -5.29 6.41 8.68
N ARG A 196 -6.54 6.06 9.00
CA ARG A 196 -7.14 4.79 8.59
C ARG A 196 -7.13 4.69 7.07
N ALA A 197 -7.70 5.67 6.37
CA ALA A 197 -7.83 5.71 4.92
C ALA A 197 -6.46 5.61 4.21
N TRP A 198 -5.42 6.19 4.80
CA TRP A 198 -4.02 6.02 4.36
C TRP A 198 -3.53 4.57 4.54
N SER A 199 -3.73 3.98 5.72
CA SER A 199 -3.31 2.59 6.01
C SER A 199 -3.99 1.52 5.14
N LEU A 200 -5.24 1.77 4.68
CA LEU A 200 -5.94 0.86 3.76
C LEU A 200 -5.24 0.78 2.39
N VAL A 201 -4.66 1.89 1.93
CA VAL A 201 -3.91 1.96 0.66
C VAL A 201 -2.48 1.47 0.86
N THR A 202 -1.80 1.90 1.92
CA THR A 202 -0.37 1.59 2.10
C THR A 202 -0.10 0.25 2.75
N GLN A 203 -1.07 -0.37 3.43
CA GLN A 203 -0.84 -1.53 4.31
C GLN A 203 0.01 -1.19 5.56
N ASP A 204 0.35 0.08 5.79
CA ASP A 204 1.04 0.51 7.01
C ASP A 204 0.05 0.66 8.17
N GLN A 205 -0.37 -0.48 8.71
CA GLN A 205 -1.21 -0.54 9.91
C GLN A 205 -0.39 -0.30 11.18
N TYR A 206 0.93 -0.47 11.13
CA TYR A 206 1.80 -0.33 12.30
C TYR A 206 1.86 1.12 12.76
N LEU A 207 2.16 2.07 11.87
CA LEU A 207 2.21 3.49 12.25
C LEU A 207 0.85 3.97 12.77
N THR A 208 -0.24 3.59 12.10
CA THR A 208 -1.59 3.99 12.50
C THR A 208 -1.98 3.38 13.85
N ALA A 209 -1.61 2.11 14.12
CA ALA A 209 -1.82 1.48 15.42
C ALA A 209 -0.93 2.07 16.52
N ASP A 210 0.31 2.44 16.20
CA ASP A 210 1.25 3.10 17.10
C ASP A 210 0.75 4.48 17.53
N LEU A 211 0.07 5.21 16.64
CA LEU A 211 -0.56 6.50 16.94
C LEU A 211 -1.96 6.39 17.58
N LEU A 212 -2.50 5.17 17.78
CA LEU A 212 -3.83 4.97 18.35
C LEU A 212 -4.04 5.68 19.70
N PRO A 213 -3.07 5.67 20.65
CA PRO A 213 -3.23 6.41 21.91
C PRO A 213 -3.42 7.92 21.70
N GLU A 214 -2.67 8.53 20.80
CA GLU A 214 -2.80 9.96 20.48
C GLU A 214 -4.10 10.28 19.72
N LEU A 215 -4.57 9.37 18.86
CA LEU A 215 -5.87 9.51 18.18
C LEU A 215 -7.04 9.47 19.17
N VAL A 216 -7.01 8.53 20.13
CA VAL A 216 -7.96 8.45 21.24
C VAL A 216 -7.93 9.73 22.08
N ALA A 217 -6.73 10.18 22.49
CA ALA A 217 -6.58 11.39 23.27
C ALA A 217 -7.08 12.64 22.52
N ASN A 218 -6.90 12.70 21.20
CA ASN A 218 -7.41 13.78 20.38
C ASN A 218 -8.95 13.81 20.33
N TYR A 219 -9.58 12.64 20.15
CA TYR A 219 -11.04 12.52 20.16
C TYR A 219 -11.62 12.92 21.53
N GLU A 220 -11.06 12.41 22.62
CA GLU A 220 -11.49 12.76 23.98
C GLU A 220 -11.31 14.25 24.29
N ALA A 221 -10.27 14.88 23.73
CA ALA A 221 -10.09 16.32 23.84
C ALA A 221 -11.18 17.10 23.09
N TRP A 222 -11.61 16.64 21.91
CA TRP A 222 -12.77 17.20 21.22
C TRP A 222 -14.05 17.02 22.05
N GLU A 223 -14.30 15.84 22.62
CA GLU A 223 -15.46 15.60 23.49
C GLU A 223 -15.48 16.61 24.65
N LYS A 224 -14.34 16.75 25.34
CA LYS A 224 -14.22 17.64 26.50
C LYS A 224 -14.47 19.12 26.18
N THR A 225 -14.09 19.56 24.98
CA THR A 225 -14.05 21.00 24.65
C THR A 225 -15.19 21.44 23.76
N HIS A 226 -15.74 20.54 22.95
CA HIS A 226 -16.69 20.85 21.87
C HIS A 226 -17.96 20.00 21.87
N GLN A 227 -18.17 19.08 22.83
CA GLN A 227 -19.43 18.35 22.95
C GLN A 227 -20.29 18.92 24.10
N ASP A 228 -21.54 19.28 23.80
CA ASP A 228 -22.49 19.75 24.82
C ASP A 228 -23.29 18.56 25.41
N PRO A 229 -24.01 18.73 26.55
CA PRO A 229 -24.80 17.66 27.17
C PRO A 229 -25.88 17.02 26.29
N ASN A 230 -26.26 17.69 25.19
CA ASN A 230 -27.18 17.14 24.20
C ASN A 230 -26.55 16.02 23.32
N GLY A 231 -25.24 15.77 23.49
CA GLY A 231 -24.44 14.76 22.82
C GLY A 231 -23.86 15.17 21.46
N LEU A 232 -24.24 16.32 20.92
CA LEU A 232 -23.71 16.83 19.65
C LEU A 232 -22.44 17.64 19.89
N PHE A 233 -21.54 17.58 18.92
CA PHE A 233 -20.40 18.47 18.83
C PHE A 233 -20.84 19.80 18.22
N TRP A 234 -20.33 20.91 18.74
CA TRP A 234 -20.50 22.24 18.19
C TRP A 234 -19.17 22.75 17.63
N GLN A 235 -19.25 23.64 16.65
CA GLN A 235 -18.10 24.31 16.09
C GLN A 235 -18.46 25.70 15.58
N ILE A 236 -17.48 26.59 15.61
CA ILE A 236 -17.56 27.89 14.95
C ILE A 236 -17.29 27.67 13.46
N ASP A 237 -18.12 28.21 12.58
CA ASP A 237 -18.01 28.00 11.12
C ASP A 237 -16.61 28.36 10.56
N ASP A 238 -15.99 29.43 11.06
CA ASP A 238 -14.57 29.77 10.82
C ASP A 238 -13.60 28.63 11.16
N ARG A 239 -13.84 27.88 12.23
CA ARG A 239 -13.00 26.75 12.67
C ARG A 239 -13.31 25.43 11.95
N ASP A 240 -14.33 25.40 11.10
CA ASP A 240 -14.44 24.41 10.02
C ASP A 240 -13.71 24.86 8.75
N GLY A 241 -13.09 26.05 8.76
CA GLY A 241 -12.54 26.70 7.57
C GLY A 241 -13.63 27.28 6.67
N MET A 242 -14.80 27.60 7.22
CA MET A 242 -16.03 27.93 6.47
C MET A 242 -16.70 29.22 6.95
N GLU A 243 -15.90 30.25 7.19
CA GLU A 243 -16.36 31.52 7.77
C GLU A 243 -17.48 32.21 6.96
N PHE A 244 -18.39 32.85 7.69
CA PHE A 244 -19.55 33.57 7.14
C PHE A 244 -20.52 32.67 6.37
N SER A 245 -20.58 31.39 6.71
CA SER A 245 -21.61 30.46 6.24
C SER A 245 -23.02 30.98 6.61
N ILE A 246 -24.04 30.68 5.80
CA ILE A 246 -25.41 31.16 6.08
C ILE A 246 -25.95 30.50 7.35
N GLY A 247 -25.72 29.19 7.50
CA GLY A 247 -26.11 28.40 8.68
C GLY A 247 -25.30 28.76 9.93
N GLY A 248 -24.08 29.28 9.73
CA GLY A 248 -23.23 29.84 10.78
C GLY A 248 -22.72 28.81 11.80
N SER A 249 -22.31 29.31 12.96
CA SER A 249 -21.75 28.52 14.06
C SER A 249 -22.83 27.72 14.82
N GLY A 250 -22.52 26.48 15.22
CA GLY A 250 -23.48 25.65 15.94
C GLY A 250 -23.13 24.17 15.97
N TYR A 251 -24.15 23.34 16.17
CA TYR A 251 -24.06 21.90 15.92
C TYR A 251 -24.17 21.67 14.41
N ARG A 252 -23.02 21.65 13.74
CA ARG A 252 -22.92 21.60 12.28
C ARG A 252 -22.83 20.15 11.79
N PRO A 253 -23.39 19.82 10.61
CA PRO A 253 -23.20 18.50 9.99
C PRO A 253 -21.73 18.12 9.77
N THR A 254 -20.84 19.10 9.59
CA THR A 254 -19.37 18.93 9.48
C THR A 254 -18.78 18.17 10.68
N ILE A 255 -18.55 18.87 11.81
CA ILE A 255 -17.83 18.33 12.97
C ILE A 255 -18.48 17.06 13.51
N ASN A 256 -19.81 16.95 13.49
CA ASN A 256 -20.49 15.74 13.95
C ASN A 256 -20.21 14.53 13.05
N SER A 257 -20.13 14.74 11.73
CA SER A 257 -19.76 13.67 10.79
C SER A 257 -18.28 13.34 10.87
N TYR A 258 -17.41 14.32 11.09
CA TYR A 258 -15.98 14.10 11.30
C TYR A 258 -15.71 13.26 12.56
N GLN A 259 -16.37 13.59 13.68
CA GLN A 259 -16.25 12.81 14.91
C GLN A 259 -16.89 11.41 14.74
N PHE A 260 -17.98 11.27 13.99
CA PHE A 260 -18.48 9.95 13.63
C PHE A 260 -17.43 9.13 12.87
N GLY A 261 -16.80 9.73 11.85
CA GLY A 261 -15.72 9.10 11.08
C GLY A 261 -14.53 8.69 11.93
N ASP A 262 -14.06 9.60 12.80
CA ASP A 262 -12.95 9.32 13.71
C ASP A 262 -13.29 8.22 14.71
N ALA A 263 -14.51 8.19 15.25
CA ALA A 263 -14.92 7.13 16.16
C ALA A 263 -14.98 5.75 15.47
N MET A 264 -15.50 5.70 14.25
CA MET A 264 -15.48 4.47 13.44
C MET A 264 -14.04 4.02 13.15
N ALA A 265 -13.16 4.95 12.78
CA ALA A 265 -11.78 4.67 12.47
C ALA A 265 -10.99 4.19 13.70
N ILE A 266 -11.14 4.83 14.86
CA ILE A 266 -10.52 4.38 16.13
C ILE A 266 -10.99 2.97 16.47
N SER A 267 -12.28 2.67 16.30
CA SER A 267 -12.82 1.33 16.53
C SER A 267 -12.17 0.28 15.63
N GLU A 268 -11.97 0.58 14.35
CA GLU A 268 -11.36 -0.33 13.38
C GLU A 268 -9.86 -0.52 13.66
N ILE A 269 -9.14 0.58 13.93
CA ILE A 269 -7.71 0.56 14.26
C ILE A 269 -7.46 -0.26 15.52
N ALA A 270 -8.28 -0.11 16.56
CA ALA A 270 -8.22 -0.91 17.78
C ALA A 270 -8.41 -2.42 17.52
N GLY A 271 -9.09 -2.79 16.43
CA GLY A 271 -9.32 -4.16 16.01
C GLY A 271 -8.10 -4.86 15.41
N TRP A 272 -7.21 -4.10 14.76
CA TRP A 272 -5.96 -4.63 14.16
C TRP A 272 -4.68 -4.17 14.87
N ALA A 273 -4.76 -3.32 15.90
CA ALA A 273 -3.62 -2.95 16.72
C ALA A 273 -3.07 -4.16 17.50
N PHE A 274 -1.78 -4.17 17.81
CA PHE A 274 -1.16 -5.19 18.67
C PHE A 274 -0.61 -4.57 19.97
N PRO A 275 -1.01 -5.09 21.15
CA PRO A 275 -2.08 -6.08 21.35
C PRO A 275 -3.45 -5.48 20.97
N ARG A 276 -4.39 -6.35 20.55
CA ARG A 276 -5.74 -5.93 20.15
C ARG A 276 -6.47 -5.25 21.31
N ARG A 277 -7.11 -4.11 21.04
CA ARG A 277 -7.79 -3.25 22.03
C ARG A 277 -9.31 -3.38 21.94
N ASN A 278 -9.82 -4.54 22.35
CA ASN A 278 -11.26 -4.83 22.30
C ASN A 278 -12.12 -3.83 23.11
N ASP A 279 -11.55 -3.26 24.18
CA ASP A 279 -12.15 -2.19 24.98
C ASP A 279 -12.46 -0.96 24.11
N LEU A 280 -11.44 -0.43 23.42
CA LEU A 280 -11.58 0.74 22.55
C LEU A 280 -12.46 0.45 21.34
N LEU A 281 -12.35 -0.75 20.76
CA LEU A 281 -13.20 -1.17 19.64
C LEU A 281 -14.68 -1.03 20.00
N VAL A 282 -15.11 -1.60 21.12
CA VAL A 282 -16.52 -1.57 21.54
C VAL A 282 -16.95 -0.17 21.92
N GLU A 283 -16.14 0.56 22.68
CA GLU A 283 -16.46 1.91 23.13
C GLU A 283 -16.69 2.87 21.95
N TYR A 284 -15.72 2.95 21.03
CA TYR A 284 -15.77 3.91 19.94
C TYR A 284 -16.82 3.55 18.90
N ARG A 285 -17.12 2.25 18.70
CA ARG A 285 -18.28 1.85 17.92
C ARG A 285 -19.58 2.36 18.53
N ALA A 286 -19.74 2.26 19.86
CA ALA A 286 -20.93 2.78 20.53
C ALA A 286 -21.03 4.31 20.44
N LYS A 287 -19.91 5.04 20.54
CA LYS A 287 -19.86 6.49 20.33
C LYS A 287 -20.31 6.89 18.93
N ALA A 288 -19.83 6.19 17.89
CA ALA A 288 -20.23 6.42 16.52
C ALA A 288 -21.74 6.19 16.30
N GLU A 289 -22.30 5.08 16.77
CA GLU A 289 -23.74 4.80 16.62
C GLU A 289 -24.62 5.83 17.37
N LYS A 290 -24.16 6.32 18.53
CA LYS A 290 -24.83 7.42 19.25
C LYS A 290 -24.82 8.71 18.42
N LEU A 291 -23.69 9.08 17.83
CA LEU A 291 -23.59 10.25 16.96
C LEU A 291 -24.47 10.12 15.71
N ARG A 292 -24.50 8.94 15.07
CA ARG A 292 -25.40 8.67 13.94
C ARG A 292 -26.84 9.01 14.30
N SER A 293 -27.34 8.44 15.40
CA SER A 293 -28.70 8.69 15.87
C SER A 293 -28.96 10.18 16.13
N LEU A 294 -28.01 10.90 16.73
CA LEU A 294 -28.15 12.32 17.00
C LEU A 294 -28.18 13.17 15.72
N VAL A 295 -27.30 12.90 14.75
CA VAL A 295 -27.30 13.60 13.46
C VAL A 295 -28.60 13.36 12.71
N GLU A 296 -29.06 12.10 12.63
CA GLU A 296 -30.31 11.75 11.93
C GLU A 296 -31.58 12.31 12.56
N THR A 297 -31.59 12.54 13.86
CA THR A 297 -32.79 12.99 14.59
C THR A 297 -32.78 14.47 14.92
N LYS A 298 -31.62 15.11 14.99
CA LYS A 298 -31.49 16.52 15.41
C LYS A 298 -31.00 17.46 14.34
N LEU A 299 -30.24 16.97 13.35
CA LEU A 299 -29.71 17.80 12.27
C LEU A 299 -30.44 17.60 10.94
N TRP A 300 -31.38 16.66 10.87
CA TRP A 300 -32.21 16.45 9.69
C TRP A 300 -33.49 17.29 9.74
N ASP A 301 -33.70 18.14 8.74
CA ASP A 301 -34.95 18.84 8.52
C ASP A 301 -35.89 17.98 7.67
N GLU A 302 -37.01 17.55 8.25
CA GLU A 302 -38.00 16.72 7.54
C GLU A 302 -38.74 17.50 6.43
N THR A 303 -38.95 18.80 6.61
CA THR A 303 -39.62 19.66 5.61
C THR A 303 -38.69 19.93 4.44
N ALA A 304 -37.43 20.26 4.72
CA ALA A 304 -36.43 20.51 3.71
C ALA A 304 -35.90 19.20 3.08
N SER A 305 -36.08 18.06 3.75
CA SER A 305 -35.47 16.78 3.44
C SER A 305 -33.95 16.92 3.27
N PHE A 306 -33.30 17.55 4.26
CA PHE A 306 -31.89 17.91 4.18
C PHE A 306 -31.23 18.00 5.57
N TYR A 307 -29.92 17.77 5.65
CA TYR A 307 -29.16 18.00 6.89
C TYR A 307 -28.73 19.46 6.99
N GLU A 308 -29.04 20.10 8.11
CA GLU A 308 -28.80 21.52 8.33
C GLU A 308 -28.07 21.76 9.65
N THR A 309 -27.44 22.94 9.75
CA THR A 309 -26.84 23.41 11.00
C THR A 309 -27.93 23.72 12.03
N MET A 310 -27.73 23.27 13.27
CA MET A 310 -28.52 23.71 14.41
C MET A 310 -27.73 24.76 15.21
N PRO A 311 -28.15 26.03 15.26
CA PRO A 311 -27.44 27.06 16.02
C PRO A 311 -27.26 26.70 17.50
N ARG A 312 -26.06 26.94 18.05
CA ARG A 312 -25.79 26.66 19.47
C ARG A 312 -26.55 27.66 20.35
N GLY A 313 -27.34 27.16 21.30
CA GLY A 313 -28.18 27.99 22.18
C GLY A 313 -29.54 28.43 21.58
N GLY A 314 -29.82 28.11 20.31
CA GLY A 314 -31.06 28.48 19.61
C GLY A 314 -32.27 27.57 19.84
N GLY A 315 -32.23 26.68 20.84
CA GLY A 315 -33.25 25.64 21.06
C GLY A 315 -33.04 24.41 20.17
N ARG A 316 -34.12 23.88 19.57
CA ARG A 316 -34.11 22.72 18.65
C ARG A 316 -34.32 23.09 17.18
N SER A 317 -34.36 24.38 16.86
CA SER A 317 -34.64 24.84 15.49
C SER A 317 -33.38 24.77 14.63
N LEU A 318 -33.53 24.28 13.40
CA LEU A 318 -32.48 24.29 12.39
C LEU A 318 -32.36 25.69 11.75
N ALA A 319 -31.22 25.94 11.10
CA ALA A 319 -30.91 27.23 10.51
C ALA A 319 -31.83 27.62 9.33
N GLY A 320 -32.58 26.67 8.77
CA GLY A 320 -33.52 26.91 7.66
C GLY A 320 -32.80 27.21 6.36
N VAL A 321 -31.65 26.56 6.14
CA VAL A 321 -30.84 26.72 4.94
C VAL A 321 -30.07 25.44 4.62
N ARG A 322 -30.13 25.03 3.36
CA ARG A 322 -29.31 23.95 2.81
C ARG A 322 -27.94 24.48 2.39
N GLU A 323 -26.91 23.84 2.91
CA GLU A 323 -25.50 24.10 2.60
C GLU A 323 -24.83 22.78 2.22
N LEU A 324 -23.76 22.79 1.41
CA LEU A 324 -23.08 21.55 0.99
C LEU A 324 -22.57 20.71 2.17
N VAL A 325 -22.35 21.33 3.33
CA VAL A 325 -22.04 20.61 4.57
C VAL A 325 -23.08 19.55 4.93
N GLY A 326 -24.34 19.71 4.49
CA GLY A 326 -25.39 18.71 4.66
C GLY A 326 -25.15 17.42 3.89
N TYR A 327 -24.21 17.38 2.94
CA TYR A 327 -23.77 16.14 2.28
C TYR A 327 -22.62 15.43 3.00
N VAL A 328 -21.91 16.11 3.90
CA VAL A 328 -20.77 15.54 4.64
C VAL A 328 -21.10 14.26 5.43
N PRO A 329 -22.32 14.03 5.96
CA PRO A 329 -22.67 12.73 6.54
C PRO A 329 -22.38 11.54 5.61
N TRP A 330 -22.66 11.63 4.30
CA TRP A 330 -22.37 10.54 3.35
C TRP A 330 -20.87 10.38 3.03
N TYR A 331 -20.02 11.36 3.35
CA TYR A 331 -18.56 11.19 3.26
C TYR A 331 -18.08 10.04 4.14
N PHE A 332 -18.77 9.77 5.25
CA PHE A 332 -18.40 8.74 6.22
C PHE A 332 -19.37 7.56 6.27
N ASP A 333 -20.29 7.44 5.30
CA ASP A 333 -21.39 6.45 5.34
C ASP A 333 -22.21 6.54 6.64
N LEU A 334 -22.40 7.76 7.15
CA LEU A 334 -23.11 7.99 8.41
C LEU A 334 -24.61 7.67 8.30
N PRO A 335 -25.38 8.20 7.32
CA PRO A 335 -26.83 8.01 7.29
C PRO A 335 -27.22 6.55 7.08
N ASN A 336 -28.25 6.09 7.78
CA ASN A 336 -28.99 4.90 7.38
C ASN A 336 -29.78 5.19 6.07
N PRO A 337 -30.16 4.15 5.31
CA PRO A 337 -30.98 4.35 4.12
C PRO A 337 -32.28 5.11 4.40
N GLY A 338 -32.66 6.02 3.50
CA GLY A 338 -33.92 6.80 3.57
C GLY A 338 -33.76 8.32 3.55
N ARG A 339 -32.53 8.85 3.60
CA ARG A 339 -32.26 10.31 3.58
C ARG A 339 -31.76 10.81 2.21
N GLU A 340 -31.75 9.96 1.19
CA GLU A 340 -31.09 10.22 -0.09
C GLU A 340 -31.82 11.28 -0.94
N ALA A 341 -33.07 11.63 -0.61
CA ALA A 341 -33.83 12.67 -1.31
C ALA A 341 -33.15 14.05 -1.28
N ALA A 342 -32.26 14.28 -0.30
CA ALA A 342 -31.41 15.46 -0.21
C ALA A 342 -30.58 15.69 -1.49
N TRP A 343 -30.18 14.63 -2.19
CA TRP A 343 -29.32 14.72 -3.37
C TRP A 343 -30.00 15.35 -4.58
N LYS A 344 -31.34 15.48 -4.60
CA LYS A 344 -32.05 16.27 -5.62
C LYS A 344 -31.58 17.72 -5.66
N GLN A 345 -31.20 18.26 -4.51
CA GLN A 345 -30.82 19.67 -4.37
C GLN A 345 -29.50 20.00 -5.07
N LEU A 346 -28.63 19.00 -5.27
CA LEU A 346 -27.37 19.16 -5.98
C LEU A 346 -27.57 19.48 -7.47
N LEU A 347 -28.64 18.94 -8.06
CA LEU A 347 -28.96 19.11 -9.48
C LEU A 347 -30.00 20.21 -9.73
N ASP A 348 -30.52 20.84 -8.68
CA ASP A 348 -31.50 21.92 -8.80
C ASP A 348 -30.78 23.27 -9.05
N PRO A 349 -31.10 24.01 -10.13
CA PRO A 349 -30.57 25.36 -10.39
C PRO A 349 -30.88 26.40 -9.31
N GLN A 350 -31.87 26.17 -8.45
CA GLN A 350 -32.16 26.97 -7.26
C GLN A 350 -31.58 26.34 -5.98
N GLY A 351 -31.08 25.11 -6.08
CA GLY A 351 -30.32 24.43 -5.06
C GLY A 351 -28.85 24.79 -5.21
N PHE A 352 -28.02 23.82 -5.59
CA PHE A 352 -26.57 24.01 -5.69
C PHE A 352 -26.03 24.08 -7.12
N LEU A 353 -26.81 23.74 -8.14
CA LEU A 353 -26.30 23.59 -9.50
C LEU A 353 -25.87 24.95 -10.10
N ALA A 354 -24.61 25.03 -10.51
CA ALA A 354 -24.07 26.16 -11.26
C ALA A 354 -22.94 25.74 -12.24
N PRO A 355 -22.64 26.54 -13.28
CA PRO A 355 -21.71 26.18 -14.37
C PRO A 355 -20.25 25.89 -13.99
N TYR A 356 -19.75 26.44 -12.87
CA TYR A 356 -18.35 26.31 -12.43
C TYR A 356 -18.21 25.64 -11.06
N GLY A 357 -19.23 24.92 -10.62
CA GLY A 357 -19.18 24.10 -9.40
C GLY A 357 -20.47 24.23 -8.62
N PRO A 358 -20.70 23.32 -7.65
CA PRO A 358 -21.82 23.48 -6.77
C PRO A 358 -21.57 24.71 -5.87
N THR A 359 -22.59 25.50 -5.61
CA THR A 359 -22.53 26.61 -4.64
C THR A 359 -22.46 26.06 -3.22
N THR A 360 -21.74 26.70 -2.30
CA THR A 360 -21.67 26.23 -0.90
C THR A 360 -23.00 26.31 -0.15
N ALA A 361 -23.91 27.18 -0.58
CA ALA A 361 -25.25 27.36 -0.05
C ALA A 361 -26.31 27.34 -1.17
N GLU A 362 -27.55 26.99 -0.84
CA GLU A 362 -28.63 26.97 -1.82
C GLU A 362 -28.93 28.38 -2.37
N ARG A 363 -29.09 28.46 -3.69
CA ARG A 363 -29.28 29.73 -4.41
C ARG A 363 -30.60 30.42 -4.09
N ARG A 364 -31.62 29.65 -3.67
CA ARG A 364 -32.94 30.17 -3.26
C ARG A 364 -32.94 30.86 -1.89
N SER A 365 -31.87 30.76 -1.11
CA SER A 365 -31.81 31.40 0.20
C SER A 365 -31.85 32.93 0.03
N PRO A 366 -32.65 33.67 0.81
CA PRO A 366 -32.63 35.14 0.77
C PRO A 366 -31.30 35.72 1.28
N ARG A 367 -30.43 34.89 1.86
CA ARG A 367 -29.08 35.24 2.31
C ARG A 367 -27.98 34.75 1.36
N PHE A 368 -28.32 34.15 0.23
CA PHE A 368 -27.34 33.72 -0.77
C PHE A 368 -26.48 34.91 -1.23
N LEU A 369 -25.15 34.78 -1.14
CA LEU A 369 -24.18 35.83 -1.47
C LEU A 369 -24.41 37.17 -0.73
N PHE A 370 -24.82 37.13 0.54
CA PHE A 370 -24.92 38.37 1.34
C PHE A 370 -23.57 39.09 1.40
N THR A 371 -23.59 40.42 1.36
CA THR A 371 -22.37 41.23 1.34
C THR A 371 -21.64 41.21 2.68
N ASN A 372 -20.34 40.96 2.65
CA ASN A 372 -19.42 41.04 3.78
C ASN A 372 -18.04 41.52 3.28
N PRO A 373 -17.28 42.33 4.05
CA PRO A 373 -15.96 42.80 3.63
C PRO A 373 -14.86 41.73 3.61
N HIS A 374 -15.12 40.51 4.09
CA HIS A 374 -14.17 39.40 4.06
C HIS A 374 -14.03 38.81 2.65
N GLU A 375 -12.81 38.43 2.27
CA GLU A 375 -12.49 37.91 0.94
C GLU A 375 -12.92 36.45 0.74
N CYS A 376 -12.93 35.64 1.81
CA CYS A 376 -13.25 34.22 1.77
C CYS A 376 -14.65 33.98 2.34
N LEU A 377 -15.68 34.06 1.50
CA LEU A 377 -17.07 33.90 1.95
C LEU A 377 -17.61 32.51 1.64
N TRP A 378 -18.26 31.88 2.61
CA TRP A 378 -18.89 30.56 2.46
C TRP A 378 -20.41 30.60 2.29
N ASN A 379 -20.96 31.77 1.97
CA ASN A 379 -22.40 32.02 1.85
C ASN A 379 -22.99 31.82 0.44
N GLY A 380 -22.28 31.15 -0.45
CA GLY A 380 -22.74 30.93 -1.82
C GLY A 380 -21.68 30.65 -2.89
N PRO A 381 -20.43 31.17 -2.82
CA PRO A 381 -19.40 30.84 -3.82
C PRO A 381 -19.17 29.33 -3.95
N SER A 382 -18.55 28.90 -5.05
CA SER A 382 -18.07 27.52 -5.13
C SER A 382 -16.70 27.43 -4.49
N TRP A 383 -16.51 26.43 -3.64
CA TRP A 383 -15.24 26.15 -2.97
C TRP A 383 -14.75 24.76 -3.39
N PRO A 384 -13.50 24.62 -3.86
CA PRO A 384 -12.87 23.33 -4.13
C PRO A 384 -12.96 22.37 -2.93
N PHE A 385 -12.75 22.88 -1.70
CA PHE A 385 -12.89 22.10 -0.46
C PHE A 385 -14.26 21.43 -0.34
N ALA A 386 -15.36 22.20 -0.40
CA ALA A 386 -16.71 21.66 -0.28
C ALA A 386 -17.11 20.79 -1.49
N THR A 387 -16.61 21.12 -2.68
CA THR A 387 -16.82 20.34 -3.90
C THR A 387 -16.19 18.95 -3.76
N SER A 388 -14.97 18.87 -3.23
CA SER A 388 -14.31 17.60 -2.90
C SER A 388 -15.10 16.78 -1.90
N GLN A 389 -15.55 17.38 -0.80
CA GLN A 389 -16.37 16.68 0.20
C GLN A 389 -17.66 16.13 -0.41
N THR A 390 -18.33 16.92 -1.24
CA THR A 390 -19.58 16.55 -1.91
C THR A 390 -19.36 15.41 -2.91
N LEU A 391 -18.28 15.45 -3.71
CA LEU A 391 -17.94 14.40 -4.66
C LEU A 391 -17.54 13.09 -3.96
N THR A 392 -16.78 13.14 -2.85
CA THR A 392 -16.49 11.94 -2.06
C THR A 392 -17.77 11.34 -1.48
N ALA A 393 -18.62 12.18 -0.88
CA ALA A 393 -19.93 11.76 -0.36
C ALA A 393 -20.83 11.15 -1.44
N MET A 394 -20.84 11.73 -2.64
CA MET A 394 -21.60 11.23 -3.79
C MET A 394 -21.05 9.89 -4.29
N ALA A 395 -19.73 9.72 -4.30
CA ALA A 395 -19.11 8.46 -4.66
C ALA A 395 -19.50 7.35 -3.67
N ASN A 396 -19.50 7.63 -2.36
CA ASN A 396 -19.97 6.70 -1.35
C ASN A 396 -21.46 6.39 -1.49
N LEU A 397 -22.30 7.41 -1.72
CA LEU A 397 -23.73 7.23 -1.99
C LEU A 397 -23.96 6.24 -3.13
N LEU A 398 -23.29 6.45 -4.27
CA LEU A 398 -23.45 5.62 -5.48
C LEU A 398 -22.90 4.20 -5.32
N ASN A 399 -22.00 3.98 -4.36
CA ASN A 399 -21.45 2.65 -4.08
C ASN A 399 -22.26 1.88 -3.02
N HIS A 400 -22.74 2.56 -1.97
CA HIS A 400 -23.26 1.91 -0.77
C HIS A 400 -24.78 2.06 -0.58
N TYR A 401 -25.43 2.99 -1.31
CA TYR A 401 -26.84 3.29 -1.17
C TYR A 401 -27.62 3.02 -2.45
N ARG A 402 -28.79 2.40 -2.31
CA ARG A 402 -29.73 2.25 -3.42
C ARG A 402 -30.63 3.48 -3.47
N GLN A 403 -30.43 4.34 -4.47
CA GLN A 403 -31.19 5.58 -4.59
C GLN A 403 -31.40 6.00 -6.06
N PRO A 404 -32.48 6.74 -6.38
CA PRO A 404 -32.80 7.14 -7.76
C PRO A 404 -32.52 8.63 -8.08
N TYR A 405 -31.92 9.40 -7.16
CA TYR A 405 -31.86 10.86 -7.23
C TYR A 405 -30.64 11.40 -7.99
N VAL A 406 -29.52 10.70 -7.90
CA VAL A 406 -28.31 10.99 -8.67
C VAL A 406 -27.73 9.71 -9.25
N THR A 407 -26.93 9.83 -10.31
CA THR A 407 -26.42 8.71 -11.09
C THR A 407 -24.91 8.82 -11.31
N LYS A 408 -24.30 7.77 -11.89
CA LYS A 408 -22.91 7.82 -12.39
C LYS A 408 -22.69 8.98 -13.37
N ARG A 409 -23.73 9.34 -14.14
CA ARG A 409 -23.66 10.47 -15.09
C ARG A 409 -23.52 11.78 -14.34
N ASP A 410 -24.33 11.97 -13.30
CA ASP A 410 -24.30 13.20 -12.50
C ASP A 410 -22.96 13.36 -11.78
N TYR A 411 -22.38 12.27 -11.29
CA TYR A 411 -21.03 12.27 -10.71
C TYR A 411 -19.98 12.72 -11.73
N LEU A 412 -19.98 12.11 -12.92
CA LEU A 412 -19.02 12.45 -13.97
C LEU A 412 -19.16 13.91 -14.44
N GLU A 413 -20.38 14.41 -14.60
CA GLU A 413 -20.61 15.81 -15.01
C GLU A 413 -20.20 16.82 -13.93
N LEU A 414 -20.40 16.51 -12.65
CA LEU A 414 -19.91 17.34 -11.55
C LEU A 414 -18.38 17.33 -11.49
N LEU A 415 -17.75 16.18 -11.69
CA LEU A 415 -16.28 16.06 -11.76
C LEU A 415 -15.69 16.81 -12.97
N ARG A 416 -16.33 16.74 -14.14
CA ARG A 416 -15.98 17.54 -15.32
C ARG A 416 -16.12 19.03 -15.06
N THR A 417 -17.17 19.43 -14.36
CA THR A 417 -17.39 20.83 -13.97
C THR A 417 -16.30 21.31 -13.02
N TYR A 418 -15.91 20.49 -12.06
CA TYR A 418 -14.81 20.79 -11.15
C TYR A 418 -13.45 20.86 -11.87
N ALA A 419 -13.17 19.96 -12.81
CA ALA A 419 -11.96 20.05 -13.63
C ALA A 419 -11.94 21.34 -14.46
N ARG A 420 -13.08 21.69 -15.09
CA ARG A 420 -13.21 22.92 -15.88
C ARG A 420 -13.05 24.18 -15.02
N SER A 421 -13.51 24.20 -13.78
CA SER A 421 -13.41 25.38 -12.92
C SER A 421 -11.99 25.67 -12.44
N GLN A 422 -11.10 24.68 -12.47
CA GLN A 422 -9.69 24.82 -12.11
C GLN A 422 -8.85 25.42 -13.24
N HIS A 423 -9.27 26.57 -13.76
CA HIS A 423 -8.56 27.32 -14.79
C HIS A 423 -8.56 28.82 -14.51
N LEU A 424 -7.57 29.52 -15.06
CA LEU A 424 -7.49 30.97 -15.06
C LEU A 424 -7.39 31.46 -16.50
N LYS A 425 -8.26 32.40 -16.86
CA LYS A 425 -8.15 33.16 -18.09
C LYS A 425 -7.23 34.36 -17.87
N LEU A 426 -6.09 34.37 -18.55
CA LEU A 426 -5.11 35.44 -18.48
C LEU A 426 -5.56 36.67 -19.29
N PRO A 427 -4.99 37.88 -19.02
CA PRO A 427 -5.30 39.09 -19.76
C PRO A 427 -5.03 39.00 -21.27
N ASP A 428 -4.09 38.16 -21.69
CA ASP A 428 -3.76 37.90 -23.10
C ASP A 428 -4.72 36.92 -23.80
N GLY A 429 -5.74 36.43 -23.07
CA GLY A 429 -6.77 35.51 -23.56
C GLY A 429 -6.43 34.03 -23.43
N ARG A 430 -5.21 33.65 -23.04
CA ARG A 430 -4.86 32.25 -22.76
C ARG A 430 -5.63 31.74 -21.54
N VAL A 431 -5.98 30.45 -21.56
CA VAL A 431 -6.56 29.74 -20.42
C VAL A 431 -5.52 28.75 -19.94
N ILE A 432 -5.18 28.79 -18.65
CA ILE A 432 -4.20 27.90 -18.03
C ILE A 432 -4.83 27.14 -16.86
N PRO A 433 -4.40 25.91 -16.55
CA PRO A 433 -4.77 25.26 -15.30
C PRO A 433 -4.39 26.13 -14.10
N PHE A 434 -5.30 26.23 -13.14
CA PHE A 434 -5.14 27.09 -11.96
C PHE A 434 -6.06 26.62 -10.82
N ILE A 435 -5.60 26.71 -9.59
CA ILE A 435 -6.41 26.41 -8.40
C ILE A 435 -6.15 27.51 -7.37
N ASP A 436 -7.23 28.02 -6.77
CA ASP A 436 -7.24 29.05 -5.75
C ASP A 436 -8.28 28.75 -4.67
N GLU A 437 -8.51 29.69 -3.76
CA GLU A 437 -9.40 29.58 -2.60
C GLU A 437 -10.85 29.34 -3.02
N ASP A 438 -11.50 30.30 -3.69
CA ASP A 438 -12.92 30.25 -4.04
C ASP A 438 -13.23 30.95 -5.37
N LEU A 439 -14.38 30.59 -5.95
CA LEU A 439 -14.79 31.13 -7.24
C LEU A 439 -16.27 31.44 -7.33
N ASN A 440 -16.60 32.40 -8.18
CA ASN A 440 -17.96 32.66 -8.60
C ASN A 440 -18.48 31.44 -9.39
N ALA A 441 -19.54 30.81 -8.87
CA ALA A 441 -20.07 29.58 -9.44
C ALA A 441 -20.71 29.76 -10.84
N ASP A 442 -21.06 30.99 -11.23
CA ASP A 442 -21.63 31.32 -12.54
C ASP A 442 -20.57 31.77 -13.56
N SER A 443 -19.60 32.60 -13.16
CA SER A 443 -18.58 33.15 -14.08
C SER A 443 -17.26 32.37 -14.12
N GLY A 444 -16.92 31.63 -13.06
CA GLY A 444 -15.61 30.98 -12.91
C GLY A 444 -14.49 31.91 -12.44
N GLU A 445 -14.80 33.16 -12.06
CA GLU A 445 -13.80 34.11 -11.56
C GLU A 445 -13.40 33.78 -10.12
N TRP A 446 -12.09 33.74 -9.85
CA TRP A 446 -11.52 33.50 -8.51
C TRP A 446 -11.71 34.74 -7.61
N LEU A 447 -12.61 34.65 -6.64
CA LEU A 447 -13.15 35.79 -5.91
C LEU A 447 -12.17 36.35 -4.90
N ALA A 448 -11.62 35.52 -4.00
CA ALA A 448 -10.64 35.96 -3.01
C ALA A 448 -9.43 36.60 -3.68
N ARG A 449 -8.90 35.98 -4.74
CA ARG A 449 -7.79 36.52 -5.54
C ARG A 449 -8.11 37.89 -6.15
N ASP A 450 -9.26 38.04 -6.80
CA ASP A 450 -9.68 39.32 -7.38
C ASP A 450 -9.77 40.41 -6.30
N GLN A 451 -10.41 40.11 -5.16
CA GLN A 451 -10.53 41.05 -4.05
C GLN A 451 -9.17 41.46 -3.48
N LEU A 452 -8.29 40.49 -3.19
CA LEU A 452 -6.94 40.74 -2.67
C LEU A 452 -6.11 41.59 -3.62
N SER A 453 -6.21 41.33 -4.93
CA SER A 453 -5.46 42.09 -5.96
C SER A 453 -5.81 43.58 -5.99
N ARG A 454 -7.02 43.95 -5.54
CA ARG A 454 -7.51 45.34 -5.47
C ARG A 454 -7.18 46.04 -4.15
N MET A 455 -6.75 45.30 -3.13
CA MET A 455 -6.35 45.87 -1.84
C MET A 455 -5.03 46.65 -1.93
N ALA A 456 -4.79 47.52 -0.95
CA ALA A 456 -3.49 48.20 -0.85
C ALA A 456 -2.38 47.17 -0.53
N ALA A 457 -1.16 47.38 -1.03
CA ALA A 457 -0.03 46.46 -0.86
C ALA A 457 0.25 46.09 0.62
N ALA A 458 0.07 47.04 1.54
CA ALA A 458 0.24 46.77 2.98
C ALA A 458 -0.80 45.78 3.53
N GLN A 459 -2.05 45.84 3.03
CA GLN A 459 -3.11 44.91 3.40
C GLN A 459 -2.89 43.54 2.76
N GLN A 460 -2.42 43.51 1.50
CA GLN A 460 -2.04 42.26 0.84
C GLN A 460 -0.98 41.52 1.66
N LEU A 461 0.10 42.20 2.08
CA LEU A 461 1.17 41.59 2.87
C LEU A 461 0.67 41.02 4.20
N GLN A 462 -0.24 41.72 4.89
CA GLN A 462 -0.85 41.24 6.13
C GLN A 462 -1.71 39.99 5.93
N LYS A 463 -2.18 39.74 4.71
CA LYS A 463 -3.09 38.65 4.35
C LYS A 463 -2.43 37.50 3.59
N GLY A 464 -1.09 37.49 3.46
CA GLY A 464 -0.35 36.45 2.73
C GLY A 464 -0.03 36.78 1.27
N GLY A 465 -0.37 37.98 0.80
CA GLY A 465 -0.12 38.46 -0.56
C GLY A 465 -1.34 38.44 -1.48
N ALA A 466 -1.22 39.09 -2.64
CA ALA A 466 -2.29 39.16 -3.65
C ALA A 466 -2.56 37.82 -4.35
N GLU A 467 -1.54 36.96 -4.44
CA GLU A 467 -1.59 35.64 -5.08
C GLU A 467 -1.50 34.52 -4.03
N ARG A 468 -1.97 34.76 -2.79
CA ARG A 468 -1.73 33.83 -1.68
C ARG A 468 -2.26 32.42 -1.96
N GLY A 469 -3.41 32.32 -2.61
CA GLY A 469 -4.07 31.07 -2.96
C GLY A 469 -3.63 30.51 -4.30
N ARG A 470 -2.62 31.05 -4.99
CA ARG A 470 -2.07 30.36 -6.16
C ARG A 470 -1.58 28.97 -5.77
N ASP A 471 -1.97 27.98 -6.58
CA ASP A 471 -1.66 26.56 -6.39
C ASP A 471 -2.23 25.96 -5.07
N TYR A 472 -3.31 26.55 -4.52
CA TYR A 472 -3.85 26.22 -3.20
C TYR A 472 -4.10 24.73 -2.94
N ASN A 473 -3.60 24.22 -1.81
CA ASN A 473 -3.76 22.83 -1.40
C ASN A 473 -4.80 22.69 -0.27
N HIS A 474 -6.06 22.85 -0.64
CA HIS A 474 -7.20 22.84 0.28
C HIS A 474 -8.34 21.92 -0.20
N SER A 475 -8.05 20.93 -1.03
CA SER A 475 -9.06 20.08 -1.65
C SER A 475 -8.45 18.79 -2.21
N THR A 476 -9.28 17.79 -2.53
CA THR A 476 -8.87 16.60 -3.31
C THR A 476 -9.35 16.71 -4.76
N PHE A 477 -8.65 16.08 -5.69
CA PHE A 477 -9.13 15.86 -7.06
C PHE A 477 -8.71 14.49 -7.57
N ASN A 478 -7.43 14.15 -7.37
CA ASN A 478 -6.89 12.88 -7.84
C ASN A 478 -7.46 11.70 -7.05
N ASP A 479 -7.76 11.88 -5.76
CA ASP A 479 -8.50 10.87 -4.99
C ASP A 479 -9.89 10.59 -5.58
N LEU A 480 -10.56 11.59 -6.14
CA LEU A 480 -11.90 11.46 -6.76
C LEU A 480 -11.81 10.70 -8.09
N ILE A 481 -10.76 10.97 -8.88
CA ILE A 481 -10.47 10.21 -10.11
C ILE A 481 -10.22 8.75 -9.75
N ILE A 482 -9.38 8.48 -8.75
CA ILE A 482 -8.96 7.12 -8.39
C ILE A 482 -10.12 6.34 -7.76
N THR A 483 -10.84 6.91 -6.80
CA THR A 483 -11.82 6.18 -5.98
C THR A 483 -13.27 6.30 -6.43
N GLY A 484 -13.56 7.27 -7.31
CA GLY A 484 -14.88 7.48 -7.89
C GLY A 484 -14.90 7.16 -9.39
N LEU A 485 -14.20 7.95 -10.22
CA LEU A 485 -14.24 7.76 -11.69
C LEU A 485 -13.75 6.36 -12.09
N VAL A 486 -12.50 6.03 -11.72
CA VAL A 486 -11.91 4.70 -11.95
C VAL A 486 -12.53 3.70 -10.98
N GLY A 487 -12.81 4.14 -9.75
CA GLY A 487 -13.61 3.41 -8.80
C GLY A 487 -12.84 2.40 -7.94
N LEU A 488 -11.53 2.56 -7.75
CA LEU A 488 -10.78 1.74 -6.79
C LEU A 488 -11.27 2.04 -5.36
N ARG A 489 -11.84 1.04 -4.68
CA ARG A 489 -12.35 1.18 -3.31
C ARG A 489 -11.36 0.55 -2.32
N PRO A 490 -10.64 1.34 -1.50
CA PRO A 490 -9.66 0.80 -0.55
C PRO A 490 -10.29 -0.10 0.52
N ARG A 491 -9.59 -1.18 0.86
CA ARG A 491 -10.02 -2.22 1.80
C ARG A 491 -8.86 -2.66 2.71
N ALA A 492 -9.21 -3.24 3.85
CA ALA A 492 -8.23 -3.76 4.81
C ALA A 492 -7.76 -5.17 4.48
N ASP A 493 -8.50 -5.90 3.64
CA ASP A 493 -8.29 -7.29 3.27
C ASP A 493 -7.48 -7.43 1.97
N ASP A 494 -7.26 -8.64 1.48
CA ASP A 494 -6.50 -8.93 0.25
C ASP A 494 -7.38 -8.92 -1.00
N TRP A 495 -8.58 -8.35 -0.91
CA TRP A 495 -9.44 -8.14 -2.06
C TRP A 495 -9.28 -6.72 -2.60
N LEU A 496 -9.19 -6.63 -3.91
CA LEU A 496 -9.23 -5.39 -4.65
C LEU A 496 -10.64 -5.22 -5.21
N GLU A 497 -11.26 -4.09 -4.88
CA GLU A 497 -12.60 -3.71 -5.30
C GLU A 497 -12.55 -2.55 -6.29
N VAL A 498 -13.19 -2.72 -7.45
CA VAL A 498 -13.34 -1.68 -8.47
C VAL A 498 -14.81 -1.50 -8.79
N ASN A 499 -15.31 -0.26 -8.72
CA ASN A 499 -16.64 0.11 -9.18
C ASN A 499 -16.61 1.47 -9.89
N PRO A 500 -16.34 1.51 -11.20
CA PRO A 500 -16.21 2.77 -11.92
C PRO A 500 -17.53 3.54 -11.93
N LEU A 501 -17.49 4.83 -11.55
CA LEU A 501 -18.63 5.75 -11.64
C LEU A 501 -18.69 6.46 -12.99
N VAL A 502 -18.47 5.69 -14.06
CA VAL A 502 -18.54 6.14 -15.46
C VAL A 502 -19.74 5.44 -16.11
N PRO A 503 -20.69 6.19 -16.71
CA PRO A 503 -21.76 5.60 -17.52
C PRO A 503 -21.21 4.93 -18.78
N ASP A 504 -21.89 3.88 -19.24
CA ASP A 504 -21.54 3.21 -20.50
C ASP A 504 -21.50 4.21 -21.67
N GLY A 505 -20.39 4.21 -22.40
CA GLY A 505 -20.17 5.09 -23.56
C GLY A 505 -19.85 6.56 -23.21
N ALA A 506 -19.74 6.94 -21.94
CA ALA A 506 -19.36 8.30 -21.55
C ALA A 506 -17.86 8.58 -21.70
N LEU A 507 -17.04 7.53 -21.66
CA LEU A 507 -15.61 7.54 -21.99
C LEU A 507 -15.32 6.38 -22.95
N GLU A 508 -14.41 6.60 -23.88
CA GLU A 508 -13.94 5.59 -24.84
C GLU A 508 -12.92 4.65 -24.20
N TYR A 509 -12.06 5.21 -23.35
CA TYR A 509 -11.05 4.49 -22.61
C TYR A 509 -10.64 5.28 -21.35
N PHE A 510 -10.12 4.56 -20.36
CA PHE A 510 -9.26 5.10 -19.31
C PHE A 510 -8.25 4.07 -18.83
N CYS A 511 -7.13 4.49 -18.27
CA CYS A 511 -6.19 3.63 -17.58
C CYS A 511 -5.61 4.39 -16.39
N LEU A 512 -5.75 3.80 -15.20
CA LEU A 512 -5.03 4.17 -14.01
C LEU A 512 -3.95 3.12 -13.78
N ASP A 513 -2.70 3.53 -13.85
CA ASP A 513 -1.55 2.64 -13.83
C ASP A 513 -0.55 3.01 -12.73
N ASN A 514 0.34 2.09 -12.38
CA ASN A 514 1.40 2.29 -11.41
C ASN A 514 0.89 2.68 -9.99
N VAL A 515 -0.35 2.29 -9.64
CA VAL A 515 -0.90 2.52 -8.31
C VAL A 515 -0.19 1.60 -7.32
N ARG A 516 0.46 2.15 -6.29
CA ARG A 516 1.02 1.33 -5.20
C ARG A 516 -0.06 1.05 -4.16
N TYR A 517 -0.77 -0.06 -4.32
CA TYR A 517 -1.87 -0.46 -3.43
C TYR A 517 -1.49 -1.73 -2.67
N ARG A 518 -1.46 -1.64 -1.33
CA ARG A 518 -1.11 -2.73 -0.40
C ARG A 518 0.14 -3.49 -0.83
N ASP A 519 1.17 -2.70 -1.10
CA ASP A 519 2.48 -3.16 -1.56
C ASP A 519 2.50 -3.98 -2.87
N ARG A 520 1.48 -3.82 -3.72
CA ARG A 520 1.45 -4.31 -5.11
C ARG A 520 1.31 -3.15 -6.08
N ASP A 521 1.79 -3.33 -7.30
CA ASP A 521 1.56 -2.39 -8.38
C ASP A 521 0.29 -2.76 -9.11
N VAL A 522 -0.70 -1.88 -9.09
CA VAL A 522 -2.04 -2.12 -9.64
C VAL A 522 -2.25 -1.26 -10.88
N THR A 523 -2.84 -1.88 -11.90
CA THR A 523 -3.35 -1.22 -13.11
C THR A 523 -4.83 -1.51 -13.23
N ILE A 524 -5.66 -0.49 -13.44
CA ILE A 524 -7.08 -0.61 -13.75
C ILE A 524 -7.31 0.12 -15.07
N LEU A 525 -7.76 -0.59 -16.10
CA LEU A 525 -8.03 0.02 -17.40
C LEU A 525 -9.39 -0.38 -17.92
N TYR A 526 -10.00 0.53 -18.68
CA TYR A 526 -11.17 0.28 -19.49
C TYR A 526 -10.85 0.66 -20.93
N ASP A 527 -11.17 -0.24 -21.87
CA ASP A 527 -11.10 0.03 -23.31
C ASP A 527 -12.36 -0.49 -23.98
N ARG A 528 -13.18 0.42 -24.51
CA ARG A 528 -14.46 0.08 -25.15
C ARG A 528 -14.29 -0.78 -26.41
N THR A 529 -13.15 -0.66 -27.09
CA THR A 529 -12.88 -1.34 -28.37
C THR A 529 -11.84 -2.44 -28.25
N GLY A 530 -10.97 -2.34 -27.24
CA GLY A 530 -9.77 -3.15 -27.04
C GLY A 530 -8.57 -2.73 -27.90
N ALA A 531 -8.71 -1.69 -28.71
CA ALA A 531 -7.69 -1.25 -29.67
C ALA A 531 -6.71 -0.22 -29.10
N HIS A 532 -7.06 0.52 -28.04
CA HIS A 532 -6.24 1.60 -27.50
C HIS A 532 -5.05 1.07 -26.70
N TYR A 533 -5.28 0.08 -25.82
CA TYR A 533 -4.18 -0.54 -25.03
C TYR A 533 -3.74 -1.91 -25.57
N GLY A 534 -4.49 -2.52 -26.50
CA GLY A 534 -4.20 -3.86 -27.01
C GLY A 534 -4.33 -4.97 -25.95
N LYS A 535 -5.13 -4.74 -24.90
CA LYS A 535 -5.35 -5.67 -23.78
C LYS A 535 -6.72 -6.37 -23.80
N GLY A 536 -7.47 -6.20 -24.89
CA GLY A 536 -8.84 -6.70 -25.01
C GLY A 536 -9.88 -5.64 -24.63
N ARG A 537 -11.14 -5.95 -24.94
CA ARG A 537 -12.28 -5.07 -24.69
C ARG A 537 -12.79 -5.23 -23.27
N GLY A 538 -13.08 -4.11 -22.62
CA GLY A 538 -13.79 -4.06 -21.35
C GLY A 538 -12.93 -3.46 -20.23
N LEU A 539 -13.33 -3.73 -19.00
CA LEU A 539 -12.60 -3.38 -17.78
C LEU A 539 -11.62 -4.51 -17.45
N HIS A 540 -10.37 -4.17 -17.20
CA HIS A 540 -9.31 -5.12 -16.83
C HIS A 540 -8.54 -4.60 -15.61
N VAL A 541 -8.18 -5.51 -14.72
CA VAL A 541 -7.42 -5.23 -13.50
C VAL A 541 -6.19 -6.12 -13.47
N TYR A 542 -5.03 -5.49 -13.29
CA TYR A 542 -3.75 -6.15 -13.16
C TYR A 542 -3.16 -5.88 -11.79
N ALA A 543 -2.49 -6.88 -11.22
CA ALA A 543 -1.57 -6.71 -10.12
C ALA A 543 -0.21 -7.25 -10.53
N ASN A 544 0.82 -6.44 -10.38
CA ASN A 544 2.21 -6.77 -10.69
C ASN A 544 2.42 -7.19 -12.16
N GLY A 545 1.63 -6.61 -13.07
CA GLY A 545 1.64 -6.91 -14.50
C GLY A 545 0.80 -8.13 -14.92
N SER A 546 0.28 -8.90 -13.96
CA SER A 546 -0.57 -10.07 -14.22
C SER A 546 -2.05 -9.70 -14.09
N GLU A 547 -2.89 -10.14 -15.03
CA GLU A 547 -4.33 -9.90 -14.97
C GLU A 547 -4.95 -10.72 -13.83
N ILE A 548 -5.68 -10.05 -12.94
CA ILE A 548 -6.36 -10.67 -11.78
C ILE A 548 -7.88 -10.60 -11.88
N GLY A 549 -8.41 -9.83 -12.82
CA GLY A 549 -9.85 -9.73 -13.07
C GLY A 549 -10.17 -8.95 -14.33
N ALA A 550 -11.29 -9.28 -14.97
CA ALA A 550 -11.80 -8.58 -16.14
C ALA A 550 -13.32 -8.64 -16.21
N ALA A 551 -13.93 -7.66 -16.88
CA ALA A 551 -15.35 -7.61 -17.18
C ALA A 551 -15.60 -6.99 -18.57
N ALA A 552 -16.64 -7.43 -19.26
CA ALA A 552 -16.91 -6.98 -20.63
C ALA A 552 -17.30 -5.47 -20.75
N GLY A 553 -17.64 -4.83 -19.64
CA GLY A 553 -18.04 -3.43 -19.56
C GLY A 553 -17.77 -2.84 -18.17
N LEU A 554 -18.23 -1.60 -17.93
CA LEU A 554 -18.00 -0.87 -16.68
C LEU A 554 -18.96 -1.35 -15.58
N THR A 555 -18.53 -2.34 -14.82
CA THR A 555 -19.29 -2.95 -13.72
C THR A 555 -18.45 -3.02 -12.45
N TRP A 556 -19.12 -3.30 -11.33
CA TRP A 556 -18.44 -3.72 -10.10
C TRP A 556 -17.65 -5.02 -10.35
N LEU A 557 -16.39 -5.02 -9.93
CA LEU A 557 -15.45 -6.12 -10.08
C LEU A 557 -14.66 -6.30 -8.77
N MET A 558 -14.58 -7.54 -8.32
CA MET A 558 -13.75 -7.98 -7.20
C MET A 558 -12.66 -8.92 -7.70
N ALA A 559 -11.42 -8.68 -7.30
CA ALA A 559 -10.28 -9.53 -7.64
C ALA A 559 -9.40 -9.78 -6.40
N LYS A 560 -8.88 -10.99 -6.23
CA LYS A 560 -7.97 -11.30 -5.12
C LYS A 560 -6.56 -10.82 -5.48
N LEU A 561 -5.93 -10.07 -4.58
CA LEU A 561 -4.54 -9.67 -4.75
C LEU A 561 -3.62 -10.88 -4.65
N PRO A 562 -2.52 -10.94 -5.44
CA PRO A 562 -1.59 -12.04 -5.38
C PRO A 562 -0.88 -12.10 -4.01
N SER A 563 -0.70 -13.30 -3.48
CA SER A 563 0.05 -13.57 -2.24
C SER A 563 1.54 -13.90 -2.50
N SER A 564 2.01 -13.68 -3.74
CA SER A 564 3.39 -13.87 -4.16
C SER A 564 3.80 -12.82 -5.20
N GLU A 565 5.09 -12.55 -5.30
CA GLU A 565 5.70 -11.44 -6.04
C GLU A 565 7.05 -11.86 -6.64
N GLY A 566 7.57 -11.08 -7.60
CA GLY A 566 8.93 -11.29 -8.12
C GLY A 566 9.11 -12.63 -8.85
N GLY A 567 8.11 -13.08 -9.60
CA GLY A 567 8.14 -14.32 -10.38
C GLY A 567 7.82 -15.60 -9.57
N TRP A 568 7.64 -15.48 -8.26
CA TRP A 568 7.25 -16.60 -7.42
C TRP A 568 5.75 -16.90 -7.53
N ILE A 569 5.41 -18.18 -7.51
CA ILE A 569 4.03 -18.69 -7.54
C ILE A 569 3.89 -19.77 -6.47
N LYS A 570 2.92 -19.64 -5.56
CA LYS A 570 2.58 -20.70 -4.59
C LYS A 570 2.01 -21.91 -5.33
N TYR A 571 2.42 -23.12 -4.94
CA TYR A 571 1.91 -24.35 -5.51
C TYR A 571 0.44 -24.57 -5.11
N ASP A 572 -0.45 -24.81 -6.08
CA ASP A 572 -1.89 -25.00 -5.84
C ASP A 572 -2.21 -26.20 -4.93
N GLY A 573 -1.32 -27.20 -4.88
CA GLY A 573 -1.47 -28.38 -4.02
C GLY A 573 -0.98 -28.21 -2.58
N ASN A 574 -0.70 -26.99 -2.15
CA ASN A 574 -0.33 -26.70 -0.76
C ASN A 574 -1.50 -26.95 0.22
N PRO A 575 -1.21 -27.24 1.51
CA PRO A 575 0.10 -27.53 2.09
C PRO A 575 0.59 -28.96 1.80
N LEU A 576 1.92 -29.18 1.85
CA LEU A 576 2.56 -30.46 1.51
C LEU A 576 2.77 -31.39 2.73
N ILE A 577 3.26 -30.85 3.86
CA ILE A 577 3.61 -31.63 5.06
C ILE A 577 3.04 -30.96 6.31
N GLY A 578 2.48 -31.76 7.22
CA GLY A 578 1.86 -31.28 8.45
C GLY A 578 0.34 -31.26 8.38
N GLY A 579 -0.32 -30.97 9.51
CA GLY A 579 -1.76 -31.15 9.68
C GLY A 579 -2.15 -32.61 9.92
N GLY A 580 -3.46 -32.86 10.08
CA GLY A 580 -3.99 -34.20 10.32
C GLY A 580 -3.28 -34.94 11.46
N LYS A 581 -2.82 -36.17 11.18
CA LYS A 581 -2.10 -37.02 12.16
C LYS A 581 -0.69 -36.53 12.50
N LEU A 582 -0.09 -35.71 11.64
CA LEU A 582 1.27 -35.18 11.85
C LEU A 582 1.28 -33.98 12.79
N GLY A 583 0.18 -33.21 12.85
CA GLY A 583 0.17 -31.94 13.57
C GLY A 583 1.18 -30.95 12.96
N THR A 584 1.81 -30.13 13.79
CA THR A 584 2.74 -29.09 13.34
C THR A 584 4.10 -29.66 12.92
N VAL A 585 4.48 -29.42 11.65
CA VAL A 585 5.81 -29.70 11.09
C VAL A 585 6.37 -28.40 10.52
N PHE A 586 7.58 -28.01 10.94
CA PHE A 586 8.11 -26.68 10.68
C PHE A 586 9.64 -26.62 10.72
N ASP A 587 10.22 -25.53 10.24
CA ASP A 587 11.65 -25.34 9.96
C ASP A 587 12.19 -26.36 8.95
N ILE A 588 12.96 -25.87 7.99
CA ILE A 588 13.22 -26.63 6.78
C ILE A 588 14.72 -26.62 6.51
N ALA A 589 15.30 -27.81 6.33
CA ALA A 589 16.59 -28.00 5.70
C ALA A 589 16.47 -29.09 4.64
N VAL A 590 16.73 -28.76 3.37
CA VAL A 590 16.61 -29.72 2.25
C VAL A 590 17.95 -29.92 1.58
N LEU A 591 18.29 -31.16 1.24
CA LEU A 591 19.36 -31.49 0.30
C LEU A 591 18.79 -32.27 -0.88
N HIS A 592 19.33 -32.05 -2.08
CA HIS A 592 19.00 -32.83 -3.28
C HIS A 592 20.21 -33.68 -3.68
N GLU A 593 20.11 -34.99 -3.45
CA GLU A 593 21.24 -35.92 -3.57
C GLU A 593 20.76 -37.27 -4.11
N ALA A 594 21.56 -37.90 -4.97
CA ALA A 594 21.24 -39.21 -5.56
C ALA A 594 19.84 -39.27 -6.20
N GLY A 595 19.38 -38.17 -6.81
CA GLY A 595 18.09 -38.08 -7.50
C GLY A 595 16.87 -38.04 -6.57
N LYS A 596 17.05 -37.69 -5.29
CA LYS A 596 15.95 -37.46 -4.33
C LYS A 596 16.20 -36.25 -3.44
N TYR A 597 15.11 -35.64 -2.99
CA TYR A 597 15.10 -34.64 -1.94
C TYR A 597 15.04 -35.32 -0.58
N ARG A 598 15.85 -34.81 0.35
CA ARG A 598 15.85 -35.19 1.77
C ARG A 598 15.61 -33.93 2.59
N MET A 599 14.52 -33.90 3.34
CA MET A 599 14.13 -32.76 4.18
C MET A 599 14.22 -33.14 5.65
N TRP A 600 15.03 -32.40 6.40
CA TRP A 600 15.04 -32.41 7.85
C TRP A 600 14.18 -31.26 8.35
N GLY A 601 13.19 -31.56 9.18
CA GLY A 601 12.32 -30.55 9.78
C GLY A 601 11.97 -30.84 11.23
N SER A 602 11.52 -29.82 11.94
CA SER A 602 11.05 -29.89 13.31
C SER A 602 9.65 -30.48 13.38
N TRP A 603 9.46 -31.48 14.23
CA TRP A 603 8.17 -32.12 14.45
C TRP A 603 7.65 -31.80 15.86
N ARG A 604 6.78 -30.79 15.97
CA ARG A 604 6.36 -30.20 17.26
C ARG A 604 5.77 -31.24 18.21
N PRO A 605 4.84 -32.13 17.80
CA PRO A 605 4.25 -33.13 18.70
C PRO A 605 5.26 -34.14 19.28
N LYS A 606 6.47 -34.23 18.72
CA LYS A 606 7.55 -35.07 19.23
C LYS A 606 8.69 -34.28 19.90
N GLY A 607 8.65 -32.94 19.84
CA GLY A 607 9.75 -32.09 20.32
C GLY A 607 11.10 -32.39 19.66
N SER A 608 11.08 -32.97 18.45
CA SER A 608 12.21 -33.67 17.83
C SER A 608 12.41 -33.23 16.37
N LEU A 609 13.53 -33.61 15.76
CA LEU A 609 13.76 -33.48 14.32
C LEU A 609 13.35 -34.76 13.60
N ALA A 610 12.75 -34.62 12.42
CA ALA A 610 12.33 -35.71 11.55
C ALA A 610 12.89 -35.56 10.13
N LEU A 611 13.16 -36.70 9.48
CA LEU A 611 13.53 -36.80 8.08
C LEU A 611 12.30 -37.20 7.24
N PHE A 612 12.15 -36.53 6.10
CA PHE A 612 11.23 -36.84 5.02
C PHE A 612 12.01 -37.01 3.72
N GLU A 613 11.60 -37.95 2.87
CA GLU A 613 12.21 -38.15 1.56
C GLU A 613 11.19 -37.99 0.44
N SER A 614 11.62 -37.42 -0.69
CA SER A 614 10.78 -37.21 -1.88
C SER A 614 11.58 -37.36 -3.16
N LYS A 615 10.94 -37.81 -4.24
CA LYS A 615 11.57 -37.84 -5.58
C LYS A 615 11.36 -36.55 -6.36
N ASP A 616 10.35 -35.77 -6.01
CA ASP A 616 9.90 -34.61 -6.78
C ASP A 616 9.79 -33.32 -5.95
N GLY A 617 10.00 -33.40 -4.64
CA GLY A 617 9.90 -32.27 -3.73
C GLY A 617 8.47 -31.91 -3.33
N ILE A 618 7.47 -32.66 -3.83
CA ILE A 618 6.04 -32.42 -3.62
C ILE A 618 5.43 -33.54 -2.79
N HIS A 619 5.70 -34.80 -3.16
CA HIS A 619 5.18 -35.97 -2.48
C HIS A 619 6.24 -36.53 -1.53
N TRP A 620 5.96 -36.45 -0.23
CA TRP A 620 6.91 -36.79 0.84
C TRP A 620 6.53 -38.09 1.55
N SER A 621 7.55 -38.83 2.01
CA SER A 621 7.39 -40.01 2.86
C SER A 621 6.82 -39.66 4.25
N ASP A 622 6.38 -40.67 4.99
CA ASP A 622 6.14 -40.52 6.43
C ASP A 622 7.42 -40.09 7.18
N PRO A 623 7.29 -39.30 8.28
CA PRO A 623 8.43 -38.83 9.04
C PRO A 623 9.16 -39.95 9.77
N THR A 624 10.49 -39.93 9.73
CA THR A 624 11.35 -40.71 10.64
C THR A 624 12.00 -39.77 11.64
N VAL A 625 11.79 -39.96 12.95
CA VAL A 625 12.51 -39.19 13.98
C VAL A 625 14.00 -39.52 13.91
N VAL A 626 14.84 -38.50 13.74
CA VAL A 626 16.29 -38.67 13.57
C VAL A 626 17.12 -38.10 14.72
N LEU A 627 16.57 -37.13 15.46
CA LEU A 627 17.19 -36.60 16.67
C LEU A 627 16.08 -36.23 17.64
N SER A 628 16.18 -36.71 18.88
CA SER A 628 15.28 -36.36 20.00
C SER A 628 16.00 -35.52 21.05
N PRO A 629 15.27 -34.77 21.90
CA PRO A 629 15.84 -34.07 23.05
C PRO A 629 16.72 -34.97 23.93
N ASN A 630 17.80 -34.43 24.47
CA ASN A 630 18.64 -35.15 25.44
C ASN A 630 18.24 -34.77 26.87
N PRO A 631 17.55 -35.64 27.62
CA PRO A 631 17.11 -35.33 28.98
C PRO A 631 18.25 -35.17 29.99
N ALA A 632 19.48 -35.57 29.63
CA ALA A 632 20.67 -35.37 30.47
C ALA A 632 21.22 -33.94 30.42
N THR A 633 20.70 -33.09 29.52
CA THR A 633 21.12 -31.69 29.38
C THR A 633 20.03 -30.74 29.89
N ASP A 634 20.41 -29.49 30.17
CA ASP A 634 19.49 -28.47 30.68
C ASP A 634 19.15 -27.37 29.64
N TRP A 635 19.57 -27.54 28.38
CA TRP A 635 19.49 -26.51 27.33
C TRP A 635 18.70 -26.94 26.07
N GLU A 636 18.51 -28.23 25.83
CA GLU A 636 17.80 -28.76 24.64
C GLU A 636 16.56 -29.60 24.99
N ALA A 637 15.69 -29.09 25.87
CA ALA A 637 14.43 -29.76 26.23
C ALA A 637 13.46 -29.90 25.04
N ASN A 638 13.55 -28.98 24.08
CA ASN A 638 13.00 -29.13 22.74
C ASN A 638 14.10 -28.85 21.72
N ILE A 639 14.08 -29.56 20.59
CA ILE A 639 14.99 -29.32 19.47
C ILE A 639 14.21 -29.00 18.20
N ASN A 640 14.70 -28.03 17.43
CA ASN A 640 14.09 -27.55 16.19
C ASN A 640 15.10 -26.81 15.32
N ARG A 641 14.65 -26.22 14.20
CA ARG A 641 15.43 -25.34 13.30
C ARG A 641 16.74 -25.98 12.84
N PRO A 642 16.68 -27.10 12.11
CA PRO A 642 17.88 -27.78 11.62
C PRO A 642 18.57 -26.98 10.52
N SER A 643 19.90 -27.10 10.47
CA SER A 643 20.75 -26.75 9.33
C SER A 643 21.60 -27.96 9.01
N VAL A 644 21.42 -28.53 7.83
CA VAL A 644 22.12 -29.73 7.40
C VAL A 644 23.08 -29.40 6.27
N LEU A 645 24.30 -29.88 6.38
CA LEU A 645 25.36 -29.78 5.39
C LEU A 645 25.95 -31.17 5.15
N HIS A 646 26.15 -31.56 3.88
CA HIS A 646 26.84 -32.79 3.53
C HIS A 646 28.21 -32.47 2.95
N ARG A 647 29.24 -33.10 3.52
CA ARG A 647 30.64 -32.98 3.10
C ARG A 647 31.24 -34.37 2.87
N ALA A 648 32.48 -34.40 2.39
CA ALA A 648 33.23 -35.64 2.20
C ALA A 648 33.39 -36.48 3.49
N ASP A 649 33.37 -35.83 4.67
CA ASP A 649 33.46 -36.47 5.98
C ASP A 649 32.09 -36.85 6.60
N GLY A 650 30.99 -36.66 5.86
CA GLY A 650 29.65 -37.05 6.25
C GLY A 650 28.69 -35.87 6.40
N TYR A 651 27.54 -36.13 7.03
CA TYR A 651 26.53 -35.12 7.31
C TYR A 651 26.82 -34.40 8.62
N HIS A 652 26.60 -33.10 8.61
CA HIS A 652 26.73 -32.18 9.72
C HIS A 652 25.38 -31.52 9.97
N LEU A 653 24.96 -31.45 11.23
CA LEU A 653 23.70 -30.86 11.66
C LEU A 653 23.97 -29.85 12.77
N TRP A 654 23.58 -28.60 12.53
CA TRP A 654 23.37 -27.62 13.58
C TRP A 654 21.88 -27.48 13.84
N TYR A 655 21.50 -27.30 15.10
CA TYR A 655 20.08 -27.26 15.49
C TYR A 655 19.89 -26.31 16.65
N THR A 656 18.68 -25.77 16.79
CA THR A 656 18.30 -24.95 17.95
C THR A 656 17.84 -25.86 19.09
N GLY A 657 18.47 -25.75 20.25
CA GLY A 657 18.00 -26.31 21.51
C GLY A 657 17.30 -25.24 22.35
N GLN A 658 16.13 -25.56 22.89
CA GLN A 658 15.32 -24.64 23.68
C GLN A 658 15.02 -25.22 25.06
N ALA A 659 15.28 -24.44 26.10
CA ALA A 659 14.91 -24.76 27.48
C ALA A 659 14.83 -23.48 28.32
N ARG A 660 13.98 -23.49 29.35
CA ARG A 660 13.92 -22.42 30.37
C ARG A 660 13.76 -21.01 29.79
N GLY A 661 12.98 -20.87 28.72
CA GLY A 661 12.75 -19.59 28.04
C GLY A 661 13.97 -19.01 27.31
N LYS A 662 14.96 -19.85 26.98
CA LYS A 662 16.18 -19.48 26.25
C LYS A 662 16.42 -20.45 25.11
N SER A 663 17.27 -20.02 24.16
CA SER A 663 17.64 -20.84 23.01
C SER A 663 19.13 -20.77 22.69
N TRP A 664 19.67 -21.89 22.26
CA TRP A 664 21.09 -22.08 21.95
C TRP A 664 21.26 -22.95 20.70
N ILE A 665 22.47 -23.03 20.16
CA ILE A 665 22.78 -23.86 18.98
C ILE A 665 23.61 -25.07 19.39
N GLY A 666 23.18 -26.26 18.95
CA GLY A 666 23.86 -27.54 19.09
C GLY A 666 24.53 -28.02 17.80
N TYR A 667 25.33 -29.09 17.90
CA TYR A 667 26.03 -29.70 16.76
C TYR A 667 26.07 -31.23 16.86
N ALA A 668 25.74 -31.90 15.75
CA ALA A 668 25.80 -33.35 15.60
C ALA A 668 26.34 -33.74 14.22
N THR A 669 26.89 -34.95 14.10
CA THR A 669 27.35 -35.53 12.83
C THR A 669 26.66 -36.86 12.55
N SER A 670 26.53 -37.23 11.28
CA SER A 670 25.94 -38.51 10.87
C SER A 670 26.61 -39.06 9.61
N PRO A 671 26.85 -40.38 9.51
CA PRO A 671 27.33 -40.98 8.28
C PRO A 671 26.25 -41.08 7.18
N ASN A 672 24.96 -41.00 7.54
CA ASN A 672 23.84 -41.26 6.61
C ASN A 672 22.68 -40.27 6.71
N GLY A 673 22.74 -39.30 7.63
CA GLY A 673 21.69 -38.32 7.88
C GLY A 673 20.47 -38.87 8.64
N LEU A 674 20.50 -40.13 9.08
CA LEU A 674 19.46 -40.80 9.87
C LEU A 674 19.83 -40.93 11.34
N VAL A 675 21.05 -41.41 11.61
CA VAL A 675 21.55 -41.63 12.98
C VAL A 675 22.57 -40.56 13.30
N TRP A 676 22.25 -39.69 14.25
CA TRP A 676 23.05 -38.53 14.60
C TRP A 676 23.80 -38.73 15.92
N THR A 677 25.07 -38.34 15.94
CA THR A 677 25.92 -38.32 17.12
C THR A 677 26.21 -36.88 17.51
N ARG A 678 25.74 -36.45 18.69
CA ARG A 678 26.07 -35.13 19.27
C ARG A 678 27.57 -35.02 19.45
N ARG A 679 28.13 -33.86 19.11
CA ARG A 679 29.58 -33.59 19.20
C ARG A 679 29.97 -32.81 20.45
N SER A 680 28.99 -32.34 21.22
CA SER A 680 29.18 -31.69 22.52
C SER A 680 27.97 -31.96 23.42
N ASP A 681 28.18 -31.96 24.73
CA ASP A 681 27.14 -31.97 25.77
C ASP A 681 26.62 -30.56 26.09
N LYS A 682 27.38 -29.54 25.69
CA LYS A 682 27.05 -28.12 25.81
C LYS A 682 26.67 -27.52 24.46
N PRO A 683 25.96 -26.38 24.43
CA PRO A 683 25.79 -25.62 23.19
C PRO A 683 27.12 -25.25 22.55
N VAL A 684 27.16 -25.23 21.22
CA VAL A 684 28.31 -24.72 20.44
C VAL A 684 28.23 -23.21 20.21
N LEU A 685 27.05 -22.60 20.35
CA LEU A 685 26.88 -21.15 20.33
C LEU A 685 25.80 -20.72 21.32
N SER A 686 26.08 -19.68 22.10
CA SER A 686 25.21 -19.12 23.14
C SER A 686 25.04 -17.60 22.99
N PRO A 687 23.92 -17.00 23.46
CA PRO A 687 23.78 -15.55 23.53
C PRO A 687 24.84 -14.92 24.45
N GLU A 688 25.61 -13.98 23.92
CA GLU A 688 26.70 -13.27 24.62
C GLU A 688 26.74 -11.78 24.27
N LEU A 689 26.21 -11.40 23.11
CA LEU A 689 26.14 -10.00 22.67
C LEU A 689 24.84 -9.35 23.15
N PRO A 690 24.84 -8.04 23.49
CA PRO A 690 23.64 -7.38 24.01
C PRO A 690 22.40 -7.50 23.12
N TRP A 691 22.56 -7.49 21.79
CA TRP A 691 21.45 -7.60 20.84
C TRP A 691 20.86 -9.01 20.74
N GLU A 692 21.62 -10.05 21.14
CA GLU A 692 21.18 -11.44 21.11
C GLU A 692 20.19 -11.75 22.24
N LYS A 693 20.12 -10.86 23.24
CA LYS A 693 19.25 -10.95 24.43
C LYS A 693 19.32 -12.34 25.09
N THR A 694 18.37 -13.22 24.80
CA THR A 694 18.23 -14.52 25.47
C THR A 694 18.31 -15.72 24.52
N SER A 695 18.40 -15.50 23.21
CA SER A 695 18.05 -16.53 22.24
C SER A 695 18.91 -16.46 20.99
N LEU A 696 19.60 -17.57 20.69
CA LEU A 696 20.16 -17.86 19.37
C LEU A 696 19.39 -19.01 18.72
N MET A 697 18.95 -18.82 17.48
CA MET A 697 18.08 -19.74 16.75
C MET A 697 18.39 -19.75 15.25
N CYS A 698 17.73 -20.66 14.53
CA CYS A 698 17.71 -20.70 13.06
C CYS A 698 19.12 -20.65 12.45
N PRO A 699 20.04 -21.57 12.81
CA PRO A 699 21.32 -21.65 12.14
C PRO A 699 21.09 -21.91 10.65
N ASN A 700 21.95 -21.34 9.81
CA ASN A 700 22.20 -21.78 8.46
C ASN A 700 23.71 -21.82 8.25
N VAL A 701 24.25 -22.99 7.91
CA VAL A 701 25.69 -23.23 7.87
C VAL A 701 26.15 -23.65 6.48
N LEU A 702 27.16 -22.94 5.97
CA LEU A 702 27.88 -23.26 4.74
C LEU A 702 29.32 -23.66 5.07
N TRP A 703 29.97 -24.34 4.13
CA TRP A 703 31.41 -24.62 4.19
C TRP A 703 32.14 -23.83 3.11
N ASP A 704 33.07 -22.98 3.55
CA ASP A 704 33.99 -22.29 2.66
C ASP A 704 35.20 -23.19 2.39
N GLU A 705 35.26 -23.75 1.19
CA GLU A 705 36.35 -24.61 0.77
C GLU A 705 37.72 -23.90 0.68
N ARG A 706 37.73 -22.59 0.43
CA ARG A 706 38.97 -21.80 0.30
C ARG A 706 39.51 -21.43 1.67
N ALA A 707 38.64 -20.91 2.54
CA ALA A 707 39.01 -20.54 3.90
C ALA A 707 39.17 -21.75 4.83
N LYS A 708 38.60 -22.91 4.46
CA LYS A 708 38.49 -24.10 5.32
C LYS A 708 37.77 -23.78 6.64
N LEU A 709 36.68 -23.02 6.53
CA LEU A 709 35.86 -22.59 7.65
C LEU A 709 34.38 -22.92 7.40
N PHE A 710 33.69 -23.33 8.45
CA PHE A 710 32.24 -23.23 8.51
C PHE A 710 31.84 -21.77 8.69
N GLN A 711 30.83 -21.35 7.95
CA GLN A 711 30.21 -20.03 8.01
C GLN A 711 28.77 -20.21 8.46
N MET A 712 28.37 -19.56 9.55
CA MET A 712 27.01 -19.64 10.10
C MET A 712 26.36 -18.28 10.10
N TRP A 713 25.16 -18.22 9.53
CA TRP A 713 24.19 -17.17 9.82
C TRP A 713 23.20 -17.68 10.87
N TYR A 714 22.91 -16.87 11.87
CA TYR A 714 22.03 -17.25 12.98
C TYR A 714 21.11 -16.09 13.35
N SER A 715 19.93 -16.38 13.87
CA SER A 715 18.99 -15.37 14.36
C SER A 715 19.19 -15.13 15.86
N GLY A 716 19.29 -13.88 16.29
CA GLY A 716 19.45 -13.48 17.69
C GLY A 716 18.42 -12.46 18.14
N GLY A 717 18.01 -12.49 19.42
CA GLY A 717 17.07 -11.52 19.99
C GLY A 717 16.09 -12.14 20.99
N ASP A 718 14.82 -11.76 20.91
CA ASP A 718 13.79 -12.27 21.84
C ASP A 718 13.51 -13.77 21.65
N GLN A 719 13.00 -14.41 22.70
CA GLN A 719 12.68 -15.84 22.71
C GLN A 719 11.44 -16.21 21.89
N TYR A 720 10.46 -15.30 21.75
CA TYR A 720 9.28 -15.60 20.95
C TYR A 720 9.62 -15.56 19.46
N GLU A 721 10.13 -14.42 19.00
CA GLU A 721 10.68 -14.25 17.64
C GLU A 721 11.95 -13.40 17.72
N PRO A 722 13.07 -13.83 17.13
CA PRO A 722 14.36 -13.12 17.20
C PRO A 722 14.36 -11.85 16.34
N ASP A 723 15.28 -10.93 16.64
CA ASP A 723 15.22 -9.54 16.19
C ASP A 723 15.99 -9.30 14.89
N ALA A 724 17.14 -9.98 14.73
CA ALA A 724 18.07 -9.76 13.64
C ALA A 724 18.92 -11.01 13.35
N ILE A 725 19.70 -10.96 12.26
CA ILE A 725 20.58 -12.05 11.82
C ILE A 725 22.04 -11.67 12.05
N GLY A 726 22.77 -12.52 12.77
CA GLY A 726 24.22 -12.45 12.99
C GLY A 726 24.98 -13.48 12.17
N TYR A 727 26.30 -13.38 12.22
CA TYR A 727 27.26 -14.24 11.52
C TYR A 727 28.36 -14.73 12.46
N ALA A 728 28.83 -15.97 12.27
CA ALA A 728 29.97 -16.54 12.96
C ALA A 728 30.74 -17.52 12.06
N THR A 729 32.01 -17.76 12.37
CA THR A 729 32.84 -18.77 11.68
C THR A 729 33.41 -19.80 12.63
N SER A 730 33.67 -21.02 12.14
CA SER A 730 34.29 -22.08 12.93
C SER A 730 35.21 -22.96 12.09
N PRO A 731 36.39 -23.37 12.59
CA PRO A 731 37.25 -24.33 11.90
C PRO A 731 36.78 -25.79 12.04
N ASP A 732 35.99 -26.10 13.07
CA ASP A 732 35.67 -27.47 13.49
C ASP A 732 34.15 -27.74 13.69
N GLY A 733 33.32 -26.70 13.60
CA GLY A 733 31.88 -26.73 13.85
C GLY A 733 31.49 -26.69 15.33
N LEU A 734 32.48 -26.72 16.24
CA LEU A 734 32.34 -26.73 17.69
C LEU A 734 32.67 -25.36 18.30
N THR A 735 33.78 -24.76 17.88
CA THR A 735 34.29 -23.50 18.42
C THR A 735 34.00 -22.38 17.42
N TRP A 736 33.15 -21.44 17.81
CA TRP A 736 32.67 -20.37 16.93
C TRP A 736 33.23 -19.01 17.32
N THR A 737 33.61 -18.22 16.30
CA THR A 737 33.99 -16.81 16.44
C THR A 737 32.90 -15.95 15.80
N LYS A 738 32.21 -15.15 16.61
CA LYS A 738 31.17 -14.21 16.12
C LYS A 738 31.80 -13.03 15.40
N HIS A 739 31.14 -12.53 14.35
CA HIS A 739 31.57 -11.32 13.67
C HIS A 739 31.50 -10.11 14.61
N PRO A 740 32.52 -9.21 14.61
CA PRO A 740 32.50 -8.02 15.45
C PRO A 740 31.36 -7.06 15.12
N ASP A 741 30.98 -6.96 13.85
CA ASP A 741 29.93 -6.04 13.38
C ASP A 741 28.50 -6.65 13.39
N ASN A 742 28.30 -7.75 14.12
CA ASN A 742 26.97 -8.33 14.28
C ASN A 742 25.97 -7.33 14.89
N PRO A 743 24.67 -7.35 14.49
CA PRO A 743 24.09 -8.22 13.45
C PRO A 743 24.37 -7.73 12.01
N VAL A 744 24.57 -8.68 11.10
CA VAL A 744 24.87 -8.46 9.66
C VAL A 744 23.64 -8.12 8.82
N LEU A 745 22.44 -8.51 9.26
CA LEU A 745 21.17 -8.11 8.64
C LEU A 745 20.15 -7.73 9.72
N LYS A 746 19.64 -6.50 9.63
CA LYS A 746 18.71 -5.85 10.59
C LYS A 746 17.42 -5.45 9.88
N PRO A 747 16.29 -5.33 10.59
CA PRO A 747 15.08 -4.75 10.02
C PRO A 747 15.35 -3.33 9.51
N ASP A 748 14.70 -2.96 8.41
CA ASP A 748 14.67 -1.58 7.93
C ASP A 748 13.26 -1.01 8.20
N PRO A 749 13.11 -0.07 9.16
CA PRO A 749 11.81 0.51 9.51
C PRO A 749 11.08 1.21 8.36
N ARG A 750 11.78 1.47 7.24
CA ARG A 750 11.18 2.06 6.03
C ARG A 750 10.44 1.02 5.19
N ASN A 751 10.73 -0.26 5.38
CA ASN A 751 10.14 -1.36 4.64
C ASN A 751 9.06 -2.03 5.49
N VAL A 752 7.79 -1.72 5.23
CA VAL A 752 6.65 -2.22 6.03
C VAL A 752 6.67 -3.74 6.20
N TYR A 753 7.09 -4.52 5.21
CA TYR A 753 7.14 -5.98 5.30
C TYR A 753 8.19 -6.56 6.27
N GLU A 754 9.13 -5.74 6.75
CA GLU A 754 10.22 -6.15 7.66
C GLU A 754 10.53 -5.10 8.73
N GLN A 755 9.64 -4.12 8.93
CA GLN A 755 9.90 -2.96 9.79
C GLN A 755 10.10 -3.34 11.26
N TYR A 756 9.56 -4.48 11.69
CA TYR A 756 9.61 -4.91 13.08
C TYR A 756 10.85 -5.75 13.39
N LYS A 757 11.06 -6.85 12.67
CA LYS A 757 12.16 -7.82 12.89
C LYS A 757 12.57 -8.50 11.58
N VAL A 758 13.79 -9.06 11.55
CA VAL A 758 14.24 -9.98 10.50
C VAL A 758 14.87 -11.23 11.11
N ALA A 759 14.53 -12.42 10.60
CA ALA A 759 15.02 -13.68 11.16
C ALA A 759 15.05 -14.83 10.14
N GLY A 760 15.52 -16.00 10.58
CA GLY A 760 15.30 -17.28 9.93
C GLY A 760 15.75 -17.31 8.47
N ALA A 761 17.01 -16.94 8.21
CA ALA A 761 17.54 -16.91 6.87
C ALA A 761 18.14 -18.26 6.45
N GLN A 762 17.83 -18.70 5.24
CA GLN A 762 18.73 -19.56 4.48
C GLN A 762 19.66 -18.66 3.66
N VAL A 763 20.97 -18.79 3.88
CA VAL A 763 21.99 -18.19 3.03
C VAL A 763 22.56 -19.26 2.11
N LEU A 764 22.70 -18.94 0.83
CA LEU A 764 23.35 -19.79 -0.16
C LEU A 764 24.27 -18.96 -1.04
N HIS A 765 25.37 -19.57 -1.47
CA HIS A 765 26.24 -18.97 -2.47
C HIS A 765 25.80 -19.41 -3.87
N TRP A 766 25.46 -18.45 -4.72
CA TRP A 766 25.05 -18.70 -6.10
C TRP A 766 25.73 -17.70 -7.05
N LYS A 767 26.55 -18.22 -7.97
CA LYS A 767 27.46 -17.42 -8.81
C LYS A 767 28.39 -16.56 -7.94
N ASP A 768 28.35 -15.23 -8.06
CA ASP A 768 29.23 -14.29 -7.35
C ASP A 768 28.52 -13.58 -6.18
N TRP A 769 27.47 -14.19 -5.63
CA TRP A 769 26.62 -13.59 -4.62
C TRP A 769 26.23 -14.60 -3.54
N TYR A 770 26.13 -14.09 -2.32
CA TYR A 770 25.36 -14.70 -1.25
C TYR A 770 23.92 -14.22 -1.34
N TYR A 771 22.97 -15.13 -1.46
CA TYR A 771 21.54 -14.84 -1.39
C TYR A 771 21.02 -15.25 -0.01
N ALA A 772 20.29 -14.37 0.65
CA ALA A 772 19.51 -14.67 1.84
C ALA A 772 18.03 -14.70 1.48
N VAL A 773 17.37 -15.84 1.72
CA VAL A 773 15.91 -15.91 1.80
C VAL A 773 15.56 -15.91 3.27
N TYR A 774 14.82 -14.91 3.74
CA TYR A 774 14.66 -14.61 5.16
C TYR A 774 13.22 -14.23 5.51
N ILE A 775 12.93 -14.24 6.80
CA ILE A 775 11.65 -13.83 7.36
C ILE A 775 11.69 -12.33 7.63
N GLY A 776 10.80 -11.58 6.99
CA GLY A 776 10.49 -10.18 7.34
C GLY A 776 9.23 -10.14 8.20
N TYR A 777 9.32 -9.49 9.36
CA TYR A 777 8.16 -9.26 10.23
C TYR A 777 7.66 -7.85 10.00
N ARG A 778 6.42 -7.74 9.52
CA ARG A 778 5.71 -6.47 9.47
C ARG A 778 5.40 -5.96 10.87
N ASP A 779 4.99 -6.89 11.71
CA ASP A 779 4.64 -6.74 13.12
C ASP A 779 4.79 -8.12 13.81
N MET A 780 4.44 -8.22 15.09
CA MET A 780 4.62 -9.47 15.85
C MET A 780 3.80 -10.65 15.29
N ASP A 781 2.66 -10.37 14.67
CA ASP A 781 1.72 -11.41 14.24
C ASP A 781 1.89 -11.77 12.76
N HIS A 782 2.47 -10.88 11.95
CA HIS A 782 2.54 -11.02 10.49
C HIS A 782 3.98 -11.16 10.00
N ALA A 783 4.35 -12.39 9.66
CA ALA A 783 5.63 -12.74 9.04
C ALA A 783 5.46 -13.09 7.55
N GLN A 784 6.43 -12.68 6.74
CA GLN A 784 6.45 -12.82 5.29
C GLN A 784 7.86 -13.23 4.83
N ILE A 785 7.98 -13.79 3.64
CA ILE A 785 9.29 -14.24 3.11
C ILE A 785 9.84 -13.19 2.16
N SER A 786 11.07 -12.79 2.41
CA SER A 786 11.80 -11.78 1.65
C SER A 786 13.15 -12.31 1.18
N MET A 787 13.74 -11.63 0.21
CA MET A 787 15.04 -11.98 -0.35
C MET A 787 16.01 -10.79 -0.34
N ALA A 788 17.28 -11.06 -0.10
CA ALA A 788 18.36 -10.09 -0.25
C ALA A 788 19.62 -10.76 -0.83
N ARG A 789 20.54 -9.98 -1.37
CA ARG A 789 21.85 -10.48 -1.81
C ARG A 789 23.00 -9.62 -1.30
N SER A 790 24.17 -10.22 -1.12
CA SER A 790 25.40 -9.54 -0.71
C SER A 790 26.61 -10.19 -1.40
N ARG A 791 27.65 -9.40 -1.68
CA ARG A 791 28.90 -9.91 -2.29
C ARG A 791 29.75 -10.74 -1.34
N ASP A 792 29.66 -10.47 -0.05
CA ASP A 792 30.46 -11.12 0.99
C ASP A 792 29.60 -11.91 1.99
N GLY A 793 28.27 -11.77 1.93
CA GLY A 793 27.35 -12.39 2.88
C GLY A 793 27.35 -11.73 4.27
N LEU A 794 27.98 -10.56 4.42
CA LEU A 794 28.18 -9.86 5.68
C LEU A 794 27.68 -8.41 5.63
N THR A 795 27.99 -7.70 4.54
CA THR A 795 27.74 -6.27 4.40
C THR A 795 26.90 -5.97 3.16
N ASN A 796 26.36 -4.75 3.08
CA ASN A 796 25.71 -4.21 1.88
C ASN A 796 24.61 -5.13 1.30
N TRP A 797 23.76 -5.69 2.16
CA TRP A 797 22.62 -6.50 1.73
C TRP A 797 21.63 -5.69 0.88
N GLU A 798 21.59 -6.01 -0.42
CA GLU A 798 20.64 -5.49 -1.39
C GLU A 798 19.33 -6.26 -1.26
N ARG A 799 18.26 -5.60 -0.79
CA ARG A 799 16.92 -6.21 -0.73
C ARG A 799 16.32 -6.33 -2.13
N HIS A 800 15.59 -7.41 -2.37
CA HIS A 800 14.90 -7.61 -3.63
C HIS A 800 13.82 -6.53 -3.84
N PRO A 801 13.73 -5.88 -5.01
CA PRO A 801 12.81 -4.76 -5.24
C PRO A 801 11.32 -5.16 -5.22
N ARG A 802 11.03 -6.45 -5.31
CA ARG A 802 9.66 -7.01 -5.20
C ARG A 802 9.38 -7.67 -3.85
N ASN A 803 10.21 -7.39 -2.83
CA ASN A 803 9.94 -7.91 -1.51
C ASN A 803 8.61 -7.40 -0.94
N PRO A 804 7.97 -8.21 -0.08
CA PRO A 804 8.25 -9.62 0.18
C PRO A 804 7.77 -10.51 -0.98
N VAL A 805 8.52 -11.57 -1.27
CA VAL A 805 8.26 -12.48 -2.40
C VAL A 805 7.13 -13.48 -2.12
N ILE A 806 6.89 -13.85 -0.85
CA ILE A 806 5.75 -14.68 -0.43
C ILE A 806 5.08 -14.04 0.78
N ARG A 807 3.75 -13.95 0.73
CA ARG A 807 2.88 -13.37 1.76
C ARG A 807 1.85 -14.38 2.25
N PRO A 808 1.35 -14.24 3.48
CA PRO A 808 0.13 -14.91 3.91
C PRO A 808 -1.01 -14.75 2.90
N GLY A 809 -1.75 -15.82 2.65
CA GLY A 809 -2.97 -15.79 1.87
C GLY A 809 -4.18 -15.61 2.76
N GLN A 810 -5.04 -14.62 2.47
CA GLN A 810 -6.31 -14.49 3.19
C GLN A 810 -7.17 -15.75 3.06
N ASP A 811 -7.73 -16.18 4.19
CA ASP A 811 -8.59 -17.37 4.36
C ASP A 811 -7.93 -18.69 3.93
N ASP A 812 -6.60 -18.77 4.06
CA ASP A 812 -5.77 -19.89 3.62
C ASP A 812 -5.08 -20.60 4.81
N PHE A 813 -4.38 -21.71 4.54
CA PHE A 813 -3.60 -22.44 5.55
C PHE A 813 -2.42 -21.61 6.11
N ASP A 814 -2.03 -20.55 5.40
CA ASP A 814 -0.91 -19.68 5.75
C ASP A 814 -1.30 -18.23 6.09
N GLN A 815 -2.59 -17.99 6.39
CA GLN A 815 -3.19 -16.68 6.63
C GLN A 815 -2.49 -15.81 7.69
N ASP A 816 -1.90 -16.42 8.71
CA ASP A 816 -1.24 -15.64 9.77
C ASP A 816 0.23 -15.37 9.48
N ALA A 817 0.94 -16.30 8.83
CA ALA A 817 2.37 -16.15 8.58
C ALA A 817 2.90 -17.07 7.45
N CYS A 818 3.85 -16.54 6.68
CA CYS A 818 4.72 -17.27 5.75
C CYS A 818 6.18 -17.05 6.14
N TYR A 819 6.93 -18.11 6.48
CA TYR A 819 8.23 -17.98 7.15
C TYR A 819 9.06 -19.28 7.10
N LYS A 820 10.28 -19.26 7.66
CA LYS A 820 11.26 -20.37 7.66
C LYS A 820 11.55 -20.94 6.26
N PRO A 821 11.98 -20.09 5.31
CA PRO A 821 12.21 -20.48 3.92
C PRO A 821 13.43 -21.40 3.74
N TYR A 822 13.36 -22.29 2.75
CA TYR A 822 14.51 -23.00 2.21
C TYR A 822 14.33 -23.24 0.70
N MET A 823 15.25 -22.76 -0.12
CA MET A 823 15.21 -22.91 -1.57
C MET A 823 16.39 -23.67 -2.17
N ILE A 824 16.14 -24.34 -3.29
CA ILE A 824 17.12 -25.04 -4.12
C ILE A 824 16.82 -24.72 -5.59
N PHE A 825 17.86 -24.54 -6.42
CA PHE A 825 17.72 -24.54 -7.87
C PHE A 825 17.80 -25.98 -8.40
N ASP A 826 16.75 -26.45 -9.07
CA ASP A 826 16.67 -27.85 -9.55
C ASP A 826 17.33 -28.07 -10.92
N GLY A 827 17.96 -27.03 -11.48
CA GLY A 827 18.54 -27.02 -12.82
C GLY A 827 17.66 -26.33 -13.86
N LYS A 828 16.39 -26.07 -13.55
CA LYS A 828 15.42 -25.39 -14.43
C LYS A 828 14.72 -24.22 -13.74
N GLN A 829 14.41 -24.36 -12.45
CA GLN A 829 13.63 -23.42 -11.66
C GLN A 829 14.09 -23.43 -10.21
N TRP A 830 13.75 -22.39 -9.48
CA TRP A 830 13.90 -22.37 -8.03
C TRP A 830 12.68 -23.00 -7.37
N VAL A 831 12.95 -23.85 -6.39
CA VAL A 831 11.98 -24.56 -5.57
C VAL A 831 12.16 -24.07 -4.14
N LEU A 832 11.16 -23.37 -3.60
CA LEU A 832 11.18 -22.79 -2.26
C LEU A 832 10.15 -23.50 -1.38
N TRP A 833 10.62 -24.25 -0.39
CA TRP A 833 9.76 -24.73 0.68
C TRP A 833 9.68 -23.68 1.78
N TYR A 834 8.51 -23.54 2.38
CA TYR A 834 8.28 -22.57 3.45
C TYR A 834 7.23 -23.07 4.43
N ASN A 835 7.15 -22.44 5.60
CA ASN A 835 6.08 -22.69 6.55
C ASN A 835 4.94 -21.68 6.42
N GLY A 836 3.73 -22.22 6.31
CA GLY A 836 2.48 -21.48 6.49
C GLY A 836 1.89 -21.71 7.87
N ARG A 837 1.30 -20.67 8.48
CA ARG A 837 0.58 -20.76 9.77
C ARG A 837 -0.85 -20.26 9.66
N HIS A 838 -1.76 -21.02 10.28
CA HIS A 838 -3.13 -20.60 10.61
C HIS A 838 -3.43 -21.04 12.04
N GLY A 839 -3.68 -20.07 12.92
CA GLY A 839 -3.74 -20.26 14.36
C GLY A 839 -2.41 -20.76 14.91
N SER A 840 -2.44 -21.92 15.55
CA SER A 840 -1.26 -22.59 16.12
C SER A 840 -0.68 -23.69 15.23
N LEU A 841 -1.35 -24.03 14.14
CA LEU A 841 -0.92 -25.07 13.21
C LEU A 841 0.07 -24.47 12.21
N GLU A 842 1.23 -25.10 12.06
CA GLU A 842 2.20 -24.77 11.02
C GLU A 842 2.40 -25.99 10.12
N GLN A 843 2.43 -25.73 8.82
CA GLN A 843 2.58 -26.75 7.78
C GLN A 843 3.65 -26.29 6.79
N ILE A 844 4.31 -27.24 6.13
CA ILE A 844 5.28 -26.95 5.07
C ILE A 844 4.54 -26.91 3.73
N ALA A 845 4.80 -25.85 2.98
CA ALA A 845 4.27 -25.54 1.67
C ALA A 845 5.40 -25.26 0.68
N LEU A 846 5.03 -25.00 -0.56
CA LEU A 846 5.92 -24.85 -1.69
C LEU A 846 5.57 -23.63 -2.53
N ALA A 847 6.59 -22.91 -3.00
CA ALA A 847 6.51 -21.92 -4.06
C ALA A 847 7.58 -22.19 -5.12
N LEU A 848 7.27 -21.83 -6.37
CA LEU A 848 8.11 -22.07 -7.53
C LEU A 848 8.44 -20.74 -8.20
N HIS A 849 9.66 -20.62 -8.74
CA HIS A 849 10.07 -19.50 -9.57
C HIS A 849 10.77 -20.04 -10.82
N ALA A 850 10.20 -19.77 -12.00
CA ALA A 850 10.71 -20.28 -13.26
C ALA A 850 12.04 -19.61 -13.65
N GLY A 851 12.99 -20.39 -14.15
CA GLY A 851 14.29 -19.88 -14.57
C GLY A 851 15.23 -19.57 -13.40
N GLU A 852 16.47 -19.26 -13.75
CA GLU A 852 17.57 -19.05 -12.79
C GLU A 852 17.63 -17.61 -12.25
N ASP A 853 17.17 -16.63 -13.03
CA ASP A 853 17.24 -15.21 -12.67
C ASP A 853 16.14 -14.84 -11.67
N LEU A 854 16.55 -14.48 -10.46
CA LEU A 854 15.68 -14.12 -9.35
C LEU A 854 15.19 -12.65 -9.41
N GLY A 855 15.45 -11.91 -10.49
CA GLY A 855 14.86 -10.59 -10.73
C GLY A 855 15.50 -9.42 -9.97
N PHE A 856 16.71 -9.59 -9.46
CA PHE A 856 17.48 -8.47 -8.90
C PHE A 856 17.97 -7.55 -10.01
N THR A 857 17.73 -6.24 -9.90
CA THR A 857 18.24 -5.26 -10.85
C THR A 857 19.78 -5.29 -10.89
N HIS A 858 20.34 -5.25 -12.09
CA HIS A 858 21.79 -5.19 -12.33
C HIS A 858 22.40 -3.84 -11.96
#